data_AF-A0A956YG90-F1
#
_entry.id   AF-A0A956YG90-F1
#
_cell.length_a   1.000
_cell.length_b   1.000
_cell.length_c   1.000
_cell.angle_alpha   90.00
_cell.angle_beta   90.00
_cell.angle_gamma   90.00
#
_symmetry.space_group_name_H-M   'P 1'
#
loop_
_entity.id
_entity.type
_entity.pdbx_description
1 polymer ?
#
loop_
_entity_poly.entity_id
_entity_poly.type
_entity_poly.pdbx_seq_one_letter_code
_entity_poly.pdbx_strand_id
1 'polypeptide(L)'
;ADPPTLRWVKDDKVLDLHVPGMAKQSMDAQTFLERTGLQLSLHKGGYVLSKRLSRVMRPYRYWRFFSEDEVTIDYNEFLDGNLWDGSGQVSRGFIQRLADSLDLDDRHRHELLHTNRFEVTTLHAGGQDKGHVLVVDDLAVDFMFPAGSAKQELALVDARIFIGLNPIHSEDQMCLDVQSIINLHPFFQPEHLLAWAGMESELFLSGIRNGRLESILNRLYDAESVSDLDSLADWHVGEYIASGGSLMWFAGMVKAVAKQHLNRLGSRASKLRCPAPGARYYLFPAAVGDRDVPEGHIELDPTCATAWVNDNDWLAYIVDVLGGCDGDDAVWVLPFSDVSDSGQRKMLVWRSPNQLGELVVLQPTANSHVVEWDVPGGQLSYPKMQSRLLPDRIDSVTYQYGRLSEASDSFESNASYSIAAMSSTIHRAATNQGVLGGFCNVAMLCKAIYGRLPGTLPATLEDVIDGSVKTGLDLSPVKRWNQMALTRMVKHGQKNANRAMPESLLERLPEWLCAQANTAESHWLDTLTAAIEMHKAQYWADVEALATEACPPIEVFEHGRDWLHMGKELRRAYSRVIRQAINANDEVAIDDTSAALSIGFDAARAASEAYLGQWPADKRYNVLIGAAAYLYAQGPQDGEPVRDALIWQLGGKRESEGNGRFPGIAQMMLEALRQVGLLGEPVWTTAGAVLHYHDKPCAKCAGVPVRLNGVWMNLLNATGRRQYARMSDVPPVERDQAKARIVDFVQDEFLGMMLFTEVTDNNRVVTRTPHGNLFGYVQRDHELAAIRHDQWRIAWATAVDGNLLAVLAPAI
;
A
#
# COMPACT_ATOMS: atom_id res chain seq x y z
N ALA A 1 -20.77 -20.93 26.75
CA ALA A 1 -19.44 -21.00 26.12
C ALA A 1 -18.48 -21.50 27.18
N ASP A 2 -17.56 -22.39 26.82
CA ASP A 2 -16.50 -22.81 27.74
C ASP A 2 -15.63 -21.60 28.12
N PRO A 3 -15.14 -21.51 29.36
CA PRO A 3 -14.25 -20.43 29.76
C PRO A 3 -12.98 -20.45 28.90
N PRO A 4 -12.40 -19.28 28.56
CA PRO A 4 -11.15 -19.23 27.81
C PRO A 4 -10.00 -19.81 28.65
N THR A 5 -8.93 -20.26 27.98
CA THR A 5 -7.68 -20.66 28.62
C THR A 5 -6.94 -19.45 29.17
N LEU A 6 -6.78 -18.39 28.37
CA LEU A 6 -6.24 -17.09 28.80
C LEU A 6 -7.14 -15.95 28.31
N ARG A 7 -7.14 -14.83 29.06
CA ARG A 7 -7.87 -13.61 28.75
C ARG A 7 -7.01 -12.39 29.04
N TRP A 8 -6.95 -11.45 28.10
CA TRP A 8 -6.24 -10.18 28.30
C TRP A 8 -6.83 -9.06 27.44
N VAL A 9 -6.32 -7.83 27.60
CA VAL A 9 -6.78 -6.66 26.84
C VAL A 9 -5.73 -6.21 25.81
N LYS A 10 -6.15 -5.94 24.58
CA LYS A 10 -5.30 -5.33 23.54
C LYS A 10 -6.13 -4.37 22.70
N ASP A 11 -5.64 -3.14 22.51
CA ASP A 11 -6.27 -2.12 21.64
C ASP A 11 -7.78 -1.92 21.91
N ASP A 12 -8.13 -1.73 23.20
CA ASP A 12 -9.52 -1.63 23.69
C ASP A 12 -10.40 -2.87 23.48
N LYS A 13 -9.82 -4.02 23.10
CA LYS A 13 -10.52 -5.30 22.90
C LYS A 13 -10.12 -6.32 23.95
N VAL A 14 -11.06 -7.19 24.29
CA VAL A 14 -10.78 -8.39 25.08
C VAL A 14 -10.37 -9.51 24.14
N LEU A 15 -9.21 -10.10 24.38
CA LEU A 15 -8.71 -11.26 23.65
C LEU A 15 -8.84 -12.50 24.52
N ASP A 16 -9.45 -13.53 23.95
CA ASP A 16 -9.68 -14.83 24.57
C ASP A 16 -8.92 -15.90 23.77
N LEU A 17 -8.04 -16.63 24.45
CA LEU A 17 -7.36 -17.80 23.89
C LEU A 17 -8.07 -19.07 24.34
N HIS A 18 -8.45 -19.92 23.41
CA HIS A 18 -9.03 -21.23 23.69
C HIS A 18 -8.09 -22.34 23.21
N VAL A 19 -7.52 -23.12 24.13
CA VAL A 19 -6.65 -24.25 23.79
C VAL A 19 -7.42 -25.55 24.02
N PRO A 20 -7.63 -26.40 23.00
CA PRO A 20 -8.33 -27.66 23.17
C PRO A 20 -7.64 -28.58 24.19
N GLY A 21 -8.39 -29.06 25.19
CA GLY A 21 -7.94 -30.08 26.13
C GLY A 21 -8.19 -31.51 25.63
N MET A 22 -7.66 -32.51 26.34
CA MET A 22 -7.76 -33.93 25.96
C MET A 22 -9.21 -34.48 25.96
N ALA A 23 -10.18 -33.76 26.52
CA ALA A 23 -11.57 -34.21 26.70
C ALA A 23 -12.63 -33.37 25.95
N LYS A 24 -12.27 -32.70 24.84
CA LYS A 24 -13.15 -31.76 24.09
C LYS A 24 -13.60 -30.50 24.85
N GLN A 25 -13.08 -30.26 26.06
CA GLN A 25 -13.24 -29.01 26.82
C GLN A 25 -11.98 -28.15 26.66
N SER A 26 -12.11 -26.83 26.74
CA SER A 26 -10.97 -25.91 26.77
C SER A 26 -10.06 -26.23 27.96
N MET A 27 -8.74 -26.25 27.75
CA MET A 27 -7.74 -26.36 28.81
C MET A 27 -7.87 -25.17 29.75
N ASP A 28 -7.89 -25.41 31.06
CA ASP A 28 -7.93 -24.32 32.05
C ASP A 28 -6.59 -23.56 32.10
N ALA A 29 -6.64 -22.34 32.63
CA ALA A 29 -5.48 -21.45 32.69
C ALA A 29 -4.29 -22.06 33.44
N GLN A 30 -4.54 -22.73 34.57
CA GLN A 30 -3.47 -23.28 35.41
C GLN A 30 -2.75 -24.42 34.69
N THR A 31 -3.51 -25.38 34.14
CA THR A 31 -2.95 -26.48 33.35
C THR A 31 -2.15 -25.96 32.16
N PHE A 32 -2.61 -24.90 31.50
CA PHE A 32 -1.89 -24.28 30.39
C PHE A 32 -0.56 -23.65 30.83
N LEU A 33 -0.58 -22.84 31.89
CA LEU A 33 0.62 -22.19 32.43
C LEU A 33 1.66 -23.22 32.89
N GLU A 34 1.23 -24.28 33.59
CA GLU A 34 2.09 -25.38 34.01
C GLU A 34 2.73 -26.12 32.83
N ARG A 35 1.98 -26.36 31.74
CA ARG A 35 2.49 -27.05 30.55
C ARG A 35 3.39 -26.19 29.67
N THR A 36 3.15 -24.89 29.65
CA THR A 36 3.90 -23.95 28.80
C THR A 36 5.12 -23.36 29.52
N GLY A 37 5.21 -23.53 30.84
CA GLY A 37 6.23 -22.90 31.68
C GLY A 37 6.02 -21.40 31.85
N LEU A 38 4.88 -20.84 31.40
CA LEU A 38 4.60 -19.42 31.51
C LEU A 38 4.21 -19.05 32.94
N GLN A 39 4.81 -17.99 33.46
CA GLN A 39 4.43 -17.36 34.71
C GLN A 39 3.87 -15.97 34.45
N LEU A 40 2.65 -15.71 34.92
CA LEU A 40 1.95 -14.44 34.76
C LEU A 40 1.81 -13.73 36.11
N SER A 41 2.18 -12.44 36.17
CA SER A 41 2.11 -11.62 37.37
C SER A 41 1.31 -10.34 37.13
N LEU A 42 0.39 -10.04 38.04
CA LEU A 42 -0.43 -8.83 38.06
C LEU A 42 0.11 -7.75 39.01
N HIS A 43 1.35 -7.87 39.49
CA HIS A 43 1.91 -6.93 40.48
C HIS A 43 1.97 -5.46 39.99
N LYS A 44 2.08 -5.21 38.67
CA LYS A 44 1.92 -3.88 38.04
C LYS A 44 0.57 -3.67 37.35
N GLY A 45 -0.41 -4.52 37.63
CA GLY A 45 -1.75 -4.46 37.06
C GLY A 45 -1.91 -5.22 35.74
N GLY A 46 -3.18 -5.41 35.34
CA GLY A 46 -3.53 -6.22 34.18
C GLY A 46 -3.24 -5.56 32.83
N TYR A 47 -3.12 -4.24 32.73
CA TYR A 47 -2.70 -3.57 31.48
C TYR A 47 -1.26 -3.91 31.11
N VAL A 48 -0.34 -3.79 32.09
CA VAL A 48 1.07 -4.12 31.87
C VAL A 48 1.19 -5.59 31.49
N LEU A 49 0.55 -6.50 32.23
CA LEU A 49 0.51 -7.92 31.88
C LEU A 49 -0.03 -8.14 30.46
N SER A 50 -1.14 -7.49 30.10
CA SER A 50 -1.76 -7.66 28.79
C SER A 50 -0.88 -7.16 27.65
N LYS A 51 -0.13 -6.06 27.84
CA LYS A 51 0.88 -5.57 26.90
C LYS A 51 1.99 -6.61 26.69
N ARG A 52 2.51 -7.19 27.79
CA ARG A 52 3.57 -8.21 27.76
C ARG A 52 3.11 -9.52 27.14
N LEU A 53 1.90 -9.97 27.47
CA LEU A 53 1.30 -11.18 26.91
C LEU A 53 1.01 -11.03 25.41
N SER A 54 0.44 -9.89 24.99
CA SER A 54 0.21 -9.57 23.57
C SER A 54 1.50 -9.60 22.77
N ARG A 55 2.63 -9.25 23.40
CA ARG A 55 3.94 -9.26 22.77
C ARG A 55 4.42 -10.68 22.47
N VAL A 56 4.25 -11.64 23.37
CA VAL A 56 4.68 -13.03 23.13
C VAL A 56 3.70 -13.77 22.21
N MET A 57 2.41 -13.46 22.30
CA MET A 57 1.36 -14.15 21.55
C MET A 57 1.21 -13.68 20.09
N ARG A 58 1.98 -12.68 19.64
CA ARG A 58 1.98 -12.25 18.23
C ARG A 58 2.90 -13.14 17.39
N PRO A 59 2.66 -13.28 16.07
CA PRO A 59 3.62 -13.93 15.19
C PRO A 59 4.92 -13.13 15.10
N TYR A 60 6.04 -13.85 15.06
CA TYR A 60 7.38 -13.30 14.80
C TYR A 60 7.90 -13.83 13.49
N ARG A 61 8.72 -13.01 12.82
CA ARG A 61 9.40 -13.39 11.58
C ARG A 61 10.40 -14.51 11.80
N TYR A 62 11.25 -14.35 12.81
CA TYR A 62 12.22 -15.34 13.25
C TYR A 62 12.00 -15.58 14.74
N TRP A 63 11.77 -16.82 15.15
CA TRP A 63 11.66 -17.14 16.57
C TRP A 63 12.02 -18.58 16.87
N ARG A 64 12.46 -18.82 18.11
CA ARG A 64 12.81 -20.15 18.60
C ARG A 64 12.81 -20.18 20.13
N PHE A 65 12.62 -21.38 20.69
CA PHE A 65 12.95 -21.69 22.08
C PHE A 65 14.33 -22.33 22.16
N PHE A 66 15.15 -21.83 23.08
CA PHE A 66 16.48 -22.30 23.43
C PHE A 66 16.50 -22.84 24.86
N SER A 67 17.47 -23.68 25.21
CA SER A 67 17.80 -23.90 26.62
C SER A 67 18.62 -22.72 27.17
N GLU A 68 18.60 -22.54 28.49
CA GLU A 68 19.25 -21.42 29.17
C GLU A 68 20.78 -21.36 28.94
N ASP A 69 21.43 -22.49 28.64
CA ASP A 69 22.85 -22.59 28.35
C ASP A 69 23.23 -22.28 26.87
N GLU A 70 22.25 -22.19 25.97
CA GLU A 70 22.49 -21.90 24.54
C GLU A 70 22.55 -20.39 24.23
N VAL A 71 22.06 -19.53 25.13
CA VAL A 71 21.94 -18.08 24.93
C VAL A 71 22.46 -17.33 26.14
N THR A 72 23.37 -16.40 25.91
CA THR A 72 23.92 -15.52 26.95
C THR A 72 23.33 -14.12 26.87
N ILE A 73 22.70 -13.65 27.95
CA ILE A 73 22.12 -12.30 28.06
C ILE A 73 22.82 -11.57 29.19
N ASP A 74 23.45 -10.43 28.89
CA ASP A 74 24.05 -9.54 29.88
C ASP A 74 23.15 -8.34 30.18
N TYR A 75 23.02 -8.03 31.46
CA TYR A 75 22.31 -6.87 31.98
C TYR A 75 23.34 -5.91 32.57
N ASN A 76 23.89 -5.06 31.72
CA ASN A 76 25.08 -4.29 32.03
C ASN A 76 24.73 -3.06 32.88
N GLU A 77 25.28 -3.00 34.10
CA GLU A 77 25.06 -1.90 35.07
C GLU A 77 25.75 -0.58 34.66
N PHE A 78 26.69 -0.62 33.70
CA PHE A 78 27.40 0.56 33.20
C PHE A 78 26.68 1.27 32.07
N LEU A 79 25.62 0.69 31.50
CA LEU A 79 24.79 1.35 30.50
C LEU A 79 23.80 2.30 31.18
N ASP A 80 23.72 3.54 30.72
CA ASP A 80 22.72 4.50 31.20
C ASP A 80 21.33 4.08 30.69
N GLY A 81 20.46 3.63 31.60
CA GLY A 81 19.12 3.18 31.26
C GLY A 81 18.23 4.24 30.61
N ASN A 82 18.49 5.55 30.79
CA ASN A 82 17.73 6.61 30.12
C ASN A 82 18.20 6.80 28.66
N LEU A 83 19.49 6.55 28.40
CA LEU A 83 20.06 6.63 27.06
C LEU A 83 19.73 5.37 26.25
N TRP A 84 19.64 4.22 26.92
CA TRP A 84 19.38 2.92 26.29
C TRP A 84 17.91 2.49 26.38
N ASP A 85 16.98 3.37 26.74
CA ASP A 85 15.56 3.01 26.83
C ASP A 85 15.04 2.56 25.44
N GLY A 86 14.31 1.45 25.42
CA GLY A 86 13.89 0.77 24.18
C GLY A 86 15.02 0.18 23.32
N SER A 87 16.28 0.17 23.79
CA SER A 87 17.47 -0.18 23.00
C SER A 87 18.30 -1.31 23.61
N GLY A 88 19.05 -2.02 22.76
CA GLY A 88 20.02 -3.04 23.16
C GLY A 88 20.94 -3.44 22.02
N GLN A 89 21.78 -4.45 22.25
CA GLN A 89 22.65 -5.03 21.23
C GLN A 89 22.49 -6.55 21.17
N VAL A 90 22.72 -7.11 19.99
CA VAL A 90 22.76 -8.56 19.72
C VAL A 90 24.01 -8.91 18.93
N SER A 91 24.65 -10.04 19.22
CA SER A 91 25.85 -10.44 18.49
C SER A 91 25.51 -10.97 17.10
N ARG A 92 26.33 -10.64 16.09
CA ARG A 92 26.23 -11.28 14.76
C ARG A 92 26.41 -12.79 14.85
N GLY A 93 27.25 -13.24 15.80
CA GLY A 93 27.42 -14.65 16.11
C GLY A 93 26.12 -15.35 16.49
N PHE A 94 25.28 -14.74 17.34
CA PHE A 94 23.96 -15.28 17.68
C PHE A 94 23.04 -15.34 16.46
N ILE A 95 22.98 -14.27 15.66
CA ILE A 95 22.16 -14.22 14.43
C ILE A 95 22.54 -15.35 13.47
N GLN A 96 23.83 -15.62 13.29
CA GLN A 96 24.32 -16.72 12.47
C GLN A 96 23.86 -18.09 13.02
N ARG A 97 23.99 -18.31 14.33
CA ARG A 97 23.53 -19.57 14.98
C ARG A 97 22.02 -19.75 14.86
N LEU A 98 21.24 -18.69 15.05
CA LEU A 98 19.80 -18.72 14.87
C LEU A 98 19.45 -19.11 13.43
N ALA A 99 20.07 -18.46 12.43
CA ALA A 99 19.85 -18.77 11.02
C ALA A 99 20.21 -20.21 10.66
N ASP A 100 21.27 -20.78 11.24
CA ASP A 100 21.68 -22.18 11.04
C ASP A 100 20.73 -23.18 11.69
N SER A 101 20.00 -22.74 12.72
CA SER A 101 19.08 -23.58 13.48
C SER A 101 17.67 -23.66 12.86
N LEU A 102 17.30 -22.68 12.04
CA LEU A 102 15.98 -22.54 11.44
C LEU A 102 15.94 -23.17 10.03
N ASP A 103 14.82 -23.78 9.67
CA ASP A 103 14.56 -24.26 8.31
C ASP A 103 14.10 -23.08 7.45
N LEU A 104 15.06 -22.31 6.94
CA LEU A 104 14.83 -21.10 6.16
C LEU A 104 15.20 -21.34 4.70
N ASP A 105 14.42 -20.78 3.78
CA ASP A 105 14.88 -20.62 2.40
C ASP A 105 16.01 -19.57 2.32
N ASP A 106 16.68 -19.51 1.16
CA ASP A 106 17.83 -18.63 0.92
C ASP A 106 17.50 -17.14 1.17
N ARG A 107 16.25 -16.74 0.93
CA ARG A 107 15.80 -15.36 1.10
C ARG A 107 15.68 -15.00 2.57
N HIS A 108 14.95 -15.80 3.34
CA HIS A 108 14.78 -15.62 4.78
C HIS A 108 16.11 -15.70 5.50
N ARG A 109 16.97 -16.63 5.10
CA ARG A 109 18.32 -16.76 5.64
C ARG A 109 19.14 -15.50 5.36
N HIS A 110 19.12 -14.98 4.14
CA HIS A 110 19.84 -13.75 3.81
C HIS A 110 19.31 -12.53 4.56
N GLU A 111 17.99 -12.33 4.62
CA GLU A 111 17.33 -11.24 5.36
C GLU A 111 17.77 -11.25 6.84
N LEU A 112 17.71 -12.42 7.50
CA LEU A 112 18.18 -12.57 8.87
C LEU A 112 19.67 -12.24 9.03
N LEU A 113 20.53 -12.68 8.11
CA LEU A 113 21.98 -12.48 8.21
C LEU A 113 22.46 -11.06 7.89
N HIS A 114 21.71 -10.30 7.08
CA HIS A 114 22.12 -8.97 6.58
C HIS A 114 21.34 -7.82 7.21
N THR A 115 20.32 -8.11 8.02
CA THR A 115 19.63 -7.09 8.81
C THR A 115 20.52 -6.67 9.99
N ASN A 116 20.73 -5.36 10.18
CA ASN A 116 21.55 -4.84 11.28
C ASN A 116 20.75 -4.31 12.47
N ARG A 117 19.41 -4.31 12.40
CA ARG A 117 18.53 -3.91 13.50
C ARG A 117 17.29 -4.77 13.56
N PHE A 118 16.98 -5.28 14.75
CA PHE A 118 15.80 -6.11 14.97
C PHE A 118 14.93 -5.52 16.06
N GLU A 119 13.62 -5.57 15.86
CA GLU A 119 12.68 -5.54 16.96
C GLU A 119 12.74 -6.88 17.68
N VAL A 120 13.08 -6.86 18.97
CA VAL A 120 13.30 -8.07 19.78
C VAL A 120 12.22 -8.25 20.83
N THR A 121 11.97 -9.51 21.14
CA THR A 121 11.40 -9.95 22.41
C THR A 121 12.18 -11.15 22.92
N THR A 122 12.70 -11.06 24.13
CA THR A 122 13.23 -12.20 24.88
C THR A 122 12.19 -12.58 25.94
N LEU A 123 12.10 -13.85 26.30
CA LEU A 123 11.33 -14.30 27.46
C LEU A 123 12.06 -15.45 28.14
N HIS A 124 12.38 -15.26 29.41
CA HIS A 124 13.17 -16.19 30.22
C HIS A 124 12.72 -16.11 31.69
N ALA A 125 13.43 -16.80 32.59
CA ALA A 125 13.06 -16.86 34.01
C ALA A 125 13.14 -15.49 34.72
N GLY A 126 13.99 -14.59 34.23
CA GLY A 126 14.14 -13.22 34.75
C GLY A 126 13.06 -12.24 34.29
N GLY A 127 12.25 -12.61 33.29
CA GLY A 127 11.18 -11.79 32.73
C GLY A 127 11.23 -11.70 31.20
N GLN A 128 10.73 -10.58 30.69
CA GLN A 128 10.67 -10.24 29.27
C GLN A 128 11.43 -8.95 28.98
N ASP A 129 12.32 -8.96 27.98
CA ASP A 129 12.81 -7.74 27.32
C ASP A 129 11.99 -7.43 26.07
N LYS A 130 11.88 -6.13 25.77
CA LYS A 130 11.26 -5.57 24.57
C LYS A 130 12.04 -4.33 24.17
N GLY A 131 12.26 -4.18 22.88
CA GLY A 131 12.82 -2.96 22.30
C GLY A 131 13.39 -3.30 20.93
N HIS A 132 14.33 -2.48 20.48
CA HIS A 132 15.15 -2.74 19.31
C HIS A 132 16.57 -3.13 19.74
N VAL A 133 17.17 -4.08 19.03
CA VAL A 133 18.58 -4.44 19.18
C VAL A 133 19.36 -4.13 17.91
N LEU A 134 20.54 -3.54 18.08
CA LEU A 134 21.52 -3.37 17.02
C LEU A 134 22.39 -4.64 16.90
N VAL A 135 22.65 -5.10 15.69
CA VAL A 135 23.58 -6.21 15.46
C VAL A 135 25.02 -5.70 15.51
N VAL A 136 25.84 -6.32 16.36
CA VAL A 136 27.26 -5.96 16.57
C VAL A 136 28.14 -7.18 16.36
N ASP A 137 29.29 -6.99 15.71
CA ASP A 137 30.19 -8.09 15.32
C ASP A 137 30.92 -8.69 16.53
N ASP A 138 31.48 -7.83 17.38
CA ASP A 138 32.36 -8.21 18.50
C ASP A 138 31.67 -8.05 19.87
N LEU A 139 30.48 -8.63 20.04
CA LEU A 139 29.79 -8.66 21.33
C LEU A 139 30.13 -9.95 22.10
N ALA A 140 30.61 -9.81 23.34
CA ALA A 140 31.07 -10.94 24.18
C ALA A 140 29.94 -11.88 24.64
N VAL A 141 28.69 -11.42 24.55
CA VAL A 141 27.47 -12.14 24.87
C VAL A 141 26.54 -12.15 23.66
N ASP A 142 25.47 -12.94 23.69
CA ASP A 142 24.51 -12.96 22.59
C ASP A 142 23.61 -11.73 22.59
N PHE A 143 23.17 -11.27 23.76
CA PHE A 143 22.38 -10.06 23.93
C PHE A 143 22.93 -9.21 25.07
N MET A 144 22.93 -7.90 24.90
CA MET A 144 23.26 -6.93 25.95
C MET A 144 22.15 -5.89 26.08
N PHE A 145 21.66 -5.73 27.30
CA PHE A 145 20.65 -4.74 27.67
C PHE A 145 21.11 -3.94 28.91
N PRO A 146 20.58 -2.73 29.14
CA PRO A 146 20.83 -2.02 30.39
C PRO A 146 20.23 -2.79 31.58
N ALA A 147 20.90 -2.71 32.74
CA ALA A 147 20.40 -3.33 33.96
C ALA A 147 18.97 -2.87 34.31
N GLY A 148 18.07 -3.82 34.61
CA GLY A 148 16.67 -3.54 34.93
C GLY A 148 15.73 -3.36 33.72
N SER A 149 16.20 -3.62 32.50
CA SER A 149 15.35 -3.64 31.29
C SER A 149 14.25 -4.71 31.39
N ALA A 150 14.60 -5.91 31.86
CA ALA A 150 13.70 -7.06 31.94
C ALA A 150 12.49 -6.79 32.84
N LYS A 151 11.29 -7.09 32.31
CA LYS A 151 10.03 -6.87 33.01
C LYS A 151 9.41 -8.20 33.45
N GLN A 152 9.09 -8.30 34.74
CA GLN A 152 8.72 -9.56 35.39
C GLN A 152 7.23 -9.91 35.35
N GLU A 153 6.39 -9.13 34.64
CA GLU A 153 4.96 -9.45 34.57
C GLU A 153 4.70 -10.74 33.77
N LEU A 154 5.64 -11.12 32.91
CA LEU A 154 5.63 -12.36 32.14
C LEU A 154 7.03 -12.98 32.20
N ALA A 155 7.12 -14.24 32.60
CA ALA A 155 8.37 -15.00 32.65
C ALA A 155 8.18 -16.43 32.14
N LEU A 156 9.29 -17.10 31.82
CA LEU A 156 9.33 -18.50 31.41
C LEU A 156 10.19 -19.29 32.40
N VAL A 157 9.58 -20.20 33.16
CA VAL A 157 10.20 -20.82 34.36
C VAL A 157 10.60 -22.29 34.18
N ASP A 158 10.65 -22.77 32.94
CA ASP A 158 10.99 -24.16 32.61
C ASP A 158 12.38 -24.31 31.97
N ALA A 159 13.31 -23.42 32.35
CA ALA A 159 14.70 -23.36 31.88
C ALA A 159 14.86 -23.18 30.36
N ARG A 160 13.79 -22.70 29.69
CA ARG A 160 13.84 -22.27 28.30
C ARG A 160 13.94 -20.75 28.18
N ILE A 161 14.50 -20.31 27.07
CA ILE A 161 14.51 -18.91 26.63
C ILE A 161 13.79 -18.84 25.29
N PHE A 162 12.77 -18.01 25.20
CA PHE A 162 12.15 -17.66 23.92
C PHE A 162 12.81 -16.40 23.36
N ILE A 163 13.17 -16.45 22.08
CA ILE A 163 13.66 -15.30 21.33
C ILE A 163 12.76 -15.12 20.11
N GLY A 164 12.25 -13.91 19.93
CA GLY A 164 11.53 -13.48 18.73
C GLY A 164 12.16 -12.23 18.15
N LEU A 165 12.43 -12.23 16.84
CA LEU A 165 13.04 -11.14 16.09
C LEU A 165 12.18 -10.78 14.87
N ASN A 166 12.00 -9.48 14.63
CA ASN A 166 11.49 -8.93 13.39
C ASN A 166 12.51 -7.95 12.81
N PRO A 167 12.91 -8.08 11.53
CA PRO A 167 13.75 -7.09 10.87
C PRO A 167 13.15 -5.69 10.92
N ILE A 168 14.00 -4.68 11.09
CA ILE A 168 13.62 -3.27 11.01
C ILE A 168 14.27 -2.65 9.78
N HIS A 169 13.46 -1.93 9.00
CA HIS A 169 13.88 -1.24 7.79
C HIS A 169 13.46 0.24 7.86
N SER A 170 14.31 1.10 7.30
CA SER A 170 13.95 2.49 7.00
C SER A 170 13.29 2.55 5.64
N GLU A 171 12.49 3.59 5.43
CA GLU A 171 11.83 3.82 4.14
C GLU A 171 12.06 5.26 3.72
N ASP A 172 12.66 5.49 2.54
CA ASP A 172 12.79 6.82 1.93
C ASP A 172 11.49 7.23 1.21
N GLN A 173 10.36 6.97 1.86
CA GLN A 173 9.03 7.36 1.43
C GLN A 173 8.25 7.88 2.63
N MET A 174 7.47 8.93 2.42
CA MET A 174 6.64 9.52 3.46
C MET A 174 5.27 9.91 2.92
N CYS A 175 4.24 9.62 3.70
CA CYS A 175 2.88 10.03 3.41
C CYS A 175 2.27 10.69 4.64
N LEU A 176 2.08 12.00 4.56
CA LEU A 176 1.62 12.80 5.68
C LEU A 176 0.16 12.48 6.01
N ASP A 177 -0.09 12.13 7.26
CA ASP A 177 -1.43 12.02 7.80
C ASP A 177 -2.05 13.41 8.07
N VAL A 178 -3.38 13.45 8.13
CA VAL A 178 -4.13 14.71 8.36
C VAL A 178 -3.72 15.44 9.64
N GLN A 179 -3.32 14.72 10.70
CA GLN A 179 -2.87 15.34 11.95
C GLN A 179 -1.50 15.99 11.74
N SER A 180 -0.56 15.33 11.07
CA SER A 180 0.73 15.91 10.67
C SER A 180 0.53 17.14 9.77
N ILE A 181 -0.35 17.07 8.76
CA ILE A 181 -0.67 18.19 7.86
C ILE A 181 -1.19 19.40 8.65
N ILE A 182 -2.09 19.19 9.61
CA ILE A 182 -2.68 20.27 10.42
C ILE A 182 -1.69 20.84 11.44
N ASN A 183 -0.95 19.97 12.15
CA ASN A 183 -0.03 20.39 13.20
C ASN A 183 1.14 21.18 12.63
N LEU A 184 1.66 20.77 11.47
CA LEU A 184 2.80 21.42 10.83
C LEU A 184 2.40 22.53 9.86
N HIS A 185 1.10 22.76 9.59
CA HIS A 185 0.68 23.94 8.83
C HIS A 185 1.00 25.25 9.59
N PRO A 186 1.59 26.28 8.93
CA PRO A 186 1.76 26.44 7.48
C PRO A 186 3.13 26.04 6.89
N PHE A 187 3.97 25.28 7.60
CA PHE A 187 5.23 24.77 7.03
C PHE A 187 4.98 23.89 5.80
N PHE A 188 4.02 22.96 5.88
CA PHE A 188 3.45 22.31 4.71
C PHE A 188 2.28 23.12 4.17
N GLN A 189 2.51 23.82 3.07
CA GLN A 189 1.49 24.60 2.37
C GLN A 189 0.70 23.72 1.38
N PRO A 190 -0.60 23.99 1.15
CA PRO A 190 -1.41 23.23 0.19
C PRO A 190 -0.77 23.10 -1.19
N GLU A 191 -0.08 24.14 -1.66
CA GLU A 191 0.57 24.18 -2.97
C GLU A 191 1.74 23.19 -3.05
N HIS A 192 2.52 23.04 -1.96
CA HIS A 192 3.59 22.05 -1.89
C HIS A 192 3.01 20.63 -1.96
N LEU A 193 1.98 20.34 -1.15
CA LEU A 193 1.36 19.02 -1.07
C LEU A 193 0.72 18.62 -2.40
N LEU A 194 0.05 19.56 -3.09
CA LEU A 194 -0.55 19.31 -4.39
C LEU A 194 0.51 19.11 -5.48
N ALA A 195 1.59 19.91 -5.48
CA ALA A 195 2.69 19.74 -6.43
C ALA A 195 3.36 18.36 -6.26
N TRP A 196 3.58 17.92 -5.02
CA TRP A 196 4.15 16.61 -4.72
C TRP A 196 3.21 15.47 -5.13
N ALA A 197 1.90 15.58 -4.89
CA ALA A 197 0.92 14.63 -5.41
C ALA A 197 0.93 14.56 -6.95
N GLY A 198 1.10 15.70 -7.63
CA GLY A 198 1.26 15.76 -9.08
C GLY A 198 2.50 15.02 -9.59
N MET A 199 3.66 15.29 -8.98
CA MET A 199 4.93 14.63 -9.30
C MET A 199 4.86 13.11 -9.10
N GLU A 200 4.24 12.68 -7.99
CA GLU A 200 4.01 11.28 -7.66
C GLU A 200 3.18 10.57 -8.76
N SER A 201 2.06 11.16 -9.14
CA SER A 201 1.18 10.64 -10.19
C SER A 201 1.86 10.59 -11.56
N GLU A 202 2.56 11.64 -11.95
CA GLU A 202 3.28 11.69 -13.23
C GLU A 202 4.39 10.63 -13.30
N LEU A 203 5.18 10.48 -12.23
CA LEU A 203 6.21 9.45 -12.16
C LEU A 203 5.60 8.06 -12.26
N PHE A 204 4.48 7.82 -11.57
CA PHE A 204 3.79 6.53 -11.59
C PHE A 204 3.27 6.18 -12.99
N LEU A 205 2.59 7.12 -13.66
CA LEU A 205 2.10 6.95 -15.04
C LEU A 205 3.25 6.72 -16.04
N SER A 206 4.35 7.46 -15.89
CA SER A 206 5.57 7.25 -16.68
C SER A 206 6.17 5.87 -16.43
N GLY A 207 6.16 5.41 -15.17
CA GLY A 207 6.57 4.06 -14.78
C GLY A 207 5.77 2.99 -15.51
N ILE A 208 4.43 3.10 -15.49
CA ILE A 208 3.53 2.18 -16.21
C ILE A 208 3.88 2.14 -17.69
N ARG A 209 3.95 3.32 -18.33
CA ARG A 209 4.21 3.45 -19.77
C ARG A 209 5.55 2.86 -20.19
N ASN A 210 6.59 3.11 -19.40
CA ASN A 210 7.97 2.74 -19.73
C ASN A 210 8.39 1.36 -19.19
N GLY A 211 7.51 0.65 -18.48
CA GLY A 211 7.81 -0.67 -17.92
C GLY A 211 8.89 -0.64 -16.83
N ARG A 212 9.01 0.45 -16.06
CA ARG A 212 9.93 0.52 -14.91
C ARG A 212 9.33 -0.16 -13.69
N LEU A 213 9.20 -1.48 -13.79
CA LEU A 213 8.45 -2.33 -12.86
C LEU A 213 8.97 -2.25 -11.41
N GLU A 214 10.28 -2.17 -11.21
CA GLU A 214 10.90 -2.05 -9.88
C GLU A 214 10.48 -0.76 -9.15
N SER A 215 10.52 0.37 -9.84
CA SER A 215 10.09 1.67 -9.29
C SER A 215 8.59 1.72 -8.93
N ILE A 216 7.77 0.95 -9.65
CA ILE A 216 6.33 0.85 -9.42
C ILE A 216 6.05 -0.04 -8.20
N LEU A 217 6.70 -1.20 -8.12
CA LEU A 217 6.52 -2.13 -7.01
C LEU A 217 6.91 -1.49 -5.68
N ASN A 218 8.07 -0.82 -5.62
CA ASN A 218 8.52 -0.09 -4.43
C ASN A 218 7.53 1.01 -3.99
N ARG A 219 6.65 1.48 -4.87
CA ARG A 219 5.64 2.52 -4.58
C ARG A 219 4.24 1.97 -4.32
N LEU A 220 3.99 0.69 -4.60
CA LEU A 220 2.71 0.04 -4.31
C LEU A 220 2.74 -0.68 -2.96
N TYR A 221 3.92 -1.13 -2.55
CA TYR A 221 4.13 -1.83 -1.29
C TYR A 221 4.54 -0.87 -0.17
N ASP A 222 3.64 -0.65 0.80
CA ASP A 222 4.00 -0.32 2.20
C ASP A 222 4.36 -1.66 2.89
N ALA A 223 5.31 -2.43 2.34
CA ALA A 223 5.61 -3.76 2.86
C ALA A 223 6.49 -3.63 4.11
N GLU A 224 5.87 -3.27 5.24
CA GLU A 224 6.49 -3.39 6.56
C GLU A 224 6.72 -4.88 6.93
N SER A 225 6.17 -5.83 6.18
CA SER A 225 6.40 -7.27 6.38
C SER A 225 6.26 -8.11 5.12
N VAL A 226 7.06 -9.18 5.02
CA VAL A 226 7.00 -10.16 3.92
C VAL A 226 5.71 -11.00 3.92
N SER A 227 4.89 -10.97 4.97
CA SER A 227 3.53 -11.55 4.88
C SER A 227 2.66 -10.84 3.83
N ASP A 228 2.99 -9.60 3.46
CA ASP A 228 2.37 -8.91 2.32
C ASP A 228 2.90 -9.40 0.97
N LEU A 229 4.04 -10.10 0.95
CA LEU A 229 4.64 -10.67 -0.26
C LEU A 229 4.24 -12.14 -0.47
N ASP A 230 3.97 -12.93 0.56
CA ASP A 230 3.27 -14.23 0.37
C ASP A 230 1.84 -14.00 -0.19
N SER A 231 1.27 -12.82 0.05
CA SER A 231 0.03 -12.37 -0.58
C SER A 231 0.16 -11.99 -2.08
N LEU A 232 1.39 -11.93 -2.63
CA LEU A 232 1.61 -11.69 -4.07
C LEU A 232 1.08 -12.82 -4.94
N ALA A 233 1.15 -14.07 -4.49
CA ALA A 233 0.57 -15.20 -5.20
C ALA A 233 -0.98 -15.10 -5.27
N ASP A 234 -1.59 -14.44 -4.28
CA ASP A 234 -3.01 -14.09 -4.28
C ASP A 234 -3.29 -12.79 -5.09
N TRP A 235 -2.25 -12.02 -5.45
CA TRP A 235 -2.30 -10.82 -6.28
C TRP A 235 -1.71 -11.06 -7.69
N HIS A 236 -2.54 -11.59 -8.59
CA HIS A 236 -2.20 -11.84 -10.01
C HIS A 236 -1.43 -10.73 -10.74
N VAL A 237 -1.63 -9.46 -10.38
CA VAL A 237 -0.90 -8.32 -10.97
C VAL A 237 0.57 -8.30 -10.57
N GLY A 238 0.89 -8.63 -9.32
CA GLY A 238 2.27 -8.69 -8.86
C GLY A 238 2.99 -9.91 -9.43
N GLU A 239 2.31 -11.06 -9.54
CA GLU A 239 2.83 -12.23 -10.27
C GLU A 239 3.07 -11.90 -11.76
N TYR A 240 2.14 -11.20 -12.41
CA TYR A 240 2.28 -10.73 -13.78
C TYR A 240 3.54 -9.88 -13.98
N ILE A 241 3.72 -8.88 -13.12
CA ILE A 241 4.89 -8.00 -13.13
C ILE A 241 6.17 -8.80 -12.89
N ALA A 242 6.19 -9.64 -11.85
CA ALA A 242 7.35 -10.46 -11.47
C ALA A 242 7.72 -11.50 -12.54
N SER A 243 6.75 -11.93 -13.35
CA SER A 243 6.95 -12.85 -14.47
C SER A 243 7.43 -12.14 -15.75
N GLY A 244 7.67 -10.82 -15.71
CA GLY A 244 8.15 -10.05 -16.84
C GLY A 244 7.08 -9.38 -17.69
N GLY A 245 5.83 -9.39 -17.25
CA GLY A 245 4.71 -8.79 -17.96
C GLY A 245 4.81 -7.28 -18.02
N SER A 246 4.69 -6.70 -19.22
CA SER A 246 4.58 -5.25 -19.36
C SER A 246 3.15 -4.80 -19.08
N LEU A 247 2.98 -3.80 -18.22
CA LEU A 247 1.65 -3.28 -17.88
C LEU A 247 0.89 -2.79 -19.12
N MET A 248 1.61 -2.24 -20.11
CA MET A 248 1.03 -1.74 -21.36
C MET A 248 0.54 -2.84 -22.33
N TRP A 249 0.69 -4.13 -21.99
CA TRP A 249 0.06 -5.19 -22.78
C TRP A 249 -1.44 -5.29 -22.56
N PHE A 250 -1.91 -4.95 -21.35
CA PHE A 250 -3.31 -5.14 -20.98
C PHE A 250 -3.87 -3.94 -20.22
N ALA A 251 -4.95 -3.35 -20.73
CA ALA A 251 -5.70 -2.26 -20.11
C ALA A 251 -6.11 -2.60 -18.67
N GLY A 252 -6.52 -3.85 -18.41
CA GLY A 252 -6.86 -4.32 -17.07
C GLY A 252 -5.68 -4.26 -16.10
N MET A 253 -4.45 -4.51 -16.57
CA MET A 253 -3.23 -4.42 -15.74
C MET A 253 -2.88 -2.98 -15.41
N VAL A 254 -2.94 -2.08 -16.40
CA VAL A 254 -2.78 -0.62 -16.19
C VAL A 254 -3.74 -0.14 -15.10
N LYS A 255 -5.04 -0.44 -15.24
CA LYS A 255 -6.09 0.00 -14.31
C LYS A 255 -5.95 -0.65 -12.93
N ALA A 256 -5.61 -1.93 -12.85
CA ALA A 256 -5.46 -2.62 -11.58
C ALA A 256 -4.29 -2.06 -10.76
N VAL A 257 -3.14 -1.82 -11.39
CA VAL A 257 -1.97 -1.19 -10.77
C VAL A 257 -2.27 0.25 -10.38
N ALA A 258 -2.87 1.04 -11.27
CA ALA A 258 -3.20 2.42 -11.02
C ALA A 258 -4.22 2.61 -9.88
N LYS A 259 -5.20 1.70 -9.75
CA LYS A 259 -6.17 1.71 -8.65
C LYS A 259 -5.50 1.45 -7.30
N GLN A 260 -4.47 0.61 -7.24
CA GLN A 260 -3.71 0.43 -6.00
C GLN A 260 -2.95 1.71 -5.61
N HIS A 261 -2.32 2.38 -6.58
CA HIS A 261 -1.68 3.66 -6.32
C HIS A 261 -2.68 4.74 -5.90
N LEU A 262 -3.87 4.77 -6.53
CA LEU A 262 -4.95 5.68 -6.15
C LEU A 262 -5.42 5.47 -4.71
N ASN A 263 -5.48 4.22 -4.23
CA ASN A 263 -5.79 3.94 -2.83
C ASN A 263 -4.73 4.50 -1.87
N ARG A 264 -3.47 4.60 -2.31
CA ARG A 264 -2.36 5.20 -1.56
C ARG A 264 -2.42 6.73 -1.61
N LEU A 265 -2.80 7.30 -2.76
CA LEU A 265 -3.14 8.71 -2.91
C LEU A 265 -4.45 9.02 -2.15
N GLY A 266 -4.34 9.33 -0.86
CA GLY A 266 -5.42 9.99 -0.12
C GLY A 266 -6.61 9.12 0.32
N SER A 267 -6.55 7.77 0.32
CA SER A 267 -7.74 6.97 0.70
C SER A 267 -7.50 5.61 1.38
N ARG A 268 -6.38 5.36 2.07
CA ARG A 268 -6.37 4.29 3.08
C ARG A 268 -7.34 4.67 4.21
N ALA A 269 -8.52 4.04 4.22
CA ALA A 269 -9.58 4.19 5.23
C ALA A 269 -10.23 5.58 5.34
N SER A 270 -10.56 6.22 4.20
CA SER A 270 -11.37 7.45 4.15
C SER A 270 -10.72 8.69 4.81
N LYS A 271 -9.39 8.71 4.94
CA LYS A 271 -8.65 9.79 5.60
C LYS A 271 -7.65 10.43 4.65
N LEU A 272 -7.61 11.77 4.63
CA LEU A 272 -6.64 12.55 3.87
C LEU A 272 -5.21 12.10 4.19
N ARG A 273 -4.45 11.85 3.11
CA ARG A 273 -3.06 11.41 3.09
C ARG A 273 -2.37 12.07 1.89
N CYS A 274 -1.21 12.69 2.08
CA CYS A 274 -0.49 13.38 1.02
C CYS A 274 0.95 12.84 0.92
N PRO A 275 1.41 12.39 -0.26
CA PRO A 275 2.81 12.04 -0.45
C PRO A 275 3.70 13.27 -0.25
N ALA A 276 4.86 13.06 0.36
CA ALA A 276 5.84 14.11 0.58
C ALA A 276 7.27 13.53 0.48
N PRO A 277 8.26 14.32 0.01
CA PRO A 277 9.66 13.95 0.15
C PRO A 277 9.98 13.73 1.62
N GLY A 278 10.73 12.69 1.96
CA GLY A 278 11.05 12.38 3.34
C GLY A 278 11.17 10.88 3.56
N ALA A 279 11.43 10.51 4.80
CA ALA A 279 11.71 9.13 5.15
C ALA A 279 11.21 8.78 6.55
N ARG A 280 11.13 7.47 6.82
CA ARG A 280 10.90 6.91 8.15
C ARG A 280 12.18 6.25 8.67
N TYR A 281 12.59 6.65 9.86
CA TYR A 281 13.72 6.08 10.59
C TYR A 281 13.34 5.83 12.04
N TYR A 282 14.13 5.03 12.75
CA TYR A 282 13.99 4.85 14.19
C TYR A 282 15.13 5.55 14.92
N LEU A 283 14.85 6.22 16.02
CA LEU A 283 15.89 6.94 16.76
C LEU A 283 16.79 5.97 17.52
N PHE A 284 18.07 6.31 17.62
CA PHE A 284 18.97 5.83 18.68
C PHE A 284 19.95 6.95 19.05
N PRO A 285 20.33 7.06 20.33
CA PRO A 285 21.49 7.83 20.72
C PRO A 285 22.77 7.24 20.14
N ALA A 286 23.75 8.10 19.88
CA ALA A 286 25.02 7.74 19.28
C ALA A 286 25.76 6.66 20.09
N ALA A 287 25.67 6.68 21.42
CA ALA A 287 26.28 5.69 22.30
C ALA A 287 25.82 4.24 22.03
N VAL A 288 24.59 4.02 21.56
CA VAL A 288 24.07 2.66 21.29
C VAL A 288 24.84 1.98 20.15
N GLY A 289 25.34 2.77 19.20
CA GLY A 289 26.06 2.28 18.01
C GLY A 289 27.55 2.62 17.98
N ASP A 290 28.12 3.09 19.10
CA ASP A 290 29.50 3.61 19.17
C ASP A 290 29.80 4.65 18.06
N ARG A 291 28.90 5.63 17.93
CA ARG A 291 29.01 6.71 16.92
C ARG A 291 29.37 8.04 17.55
N ASP A 292 29.90 8.93 16.72
CA ASP A 292 30.17 10.33 17.07
C ASP A 292 29.22 11.24 16.29
N VAL A 293 28.14 11.69 16.93
CA VAL A 293 27.17 12.65 16.38
C VAL A 293 27.29 13.96 17.16
N PRO A 294 27.65 15.09 16.54
CA PRO A 294 27.75 16.38 17.22
C PRO A 294 26.39 16.86 17.78
N GLU A 295 26.43 17.67 18.83
CA GLU A 295 25.23 18.38 19.33
C GLU A 295 24.56 19.19 18.20
N GLY A 296 23.23 19.20 18.19
CA GLY A 296 22.37 19.79 17.16
C GLY A 296 22.35 19.03 15.83
N HIS A 297 22.99 17.86 15.72
CA HIS A 297 23.08 17.09 14.48
C HIS A 297 22.34 15.74 14.52
N ILE A 298 22.11 15.20 13.33
CA ILE A 298 21.50 13.89 13.08
C ILE A 298 22.22 13.19 11.92
N GLU A 299 22.42 11.88 12.06
CA GLU A 299 22.96 11.02 11.01
C GLU A 299 21.95 9.95 10.63
N LEU A 300 21.48 9.97 9.38
CA LEU A 300 20.61 8.93 8.84
C LEU A 300 21.46 7.78 8.32
N ASP A 301 21.16 6.58 8.80
CA ASP A 301 21.85 5.34 8.43
C ASP A 301 20.81 4.30 7.97
N PRO A 302 20.58 4.17 6.65
CA PRO A 302 19.61 3.22 6.12
C PRO A 302 20.02 1.76 6.35
N THR A 303 21.32 1.47 6.56
CA THR A 303 21.79 0.10 6.77
C THR A 303 21.34 -0.48 8.11
N CYS A 304 21.12 0.39 9.10
CA CYS A 304 20.61 0.04 10.42
C CYS A 304 19.17 0.55 10.64
N ALA A 305 18.56 1.19 9.63
CA ALA A 305 17.29 1.88 9.73
C ALA A 305 17.24 2.95 10.85
N THR A 306 18.37 3.59 11.13
CA THR A 306 18.56 4.42 12.31
C THR A 306 18.78 5.89 11.98
N ALA A 307 18.10 6.76 12.73
CA ALA A 307 18.43 8.17 12.86
C ALA A 307 19.25 8.36 14.14
N TRP A 308 20.57 8.48 14.00
CA TRP A 308 21.48 8.66 15.12
C TRP A 308 21.47 10.11 15.58
N VAL A 309 21.28 10.32 16.88
CA VAL A 309 21.28 11.65 17.51
C VAL A 309 22.33 11.72 18.61
N ASN A 310 22.77 12.94 18.93
CA ASN A 310 23.71 13.16 20.02
C ASN A 310 23.13 12.74 21.38
N ASP A 311 23.96 12.14 22.24
CA ASP A 311 23.55 11.64 23.55
C ASP A 311 23.09 12.75 24.51
N ASN A 312 23.75 13.92 24.49
CA ASN A 312 23.36 15.06 25.32
C ASN A 312 22.02 15.64 24.83
N ASP A 313 21.81 15.77 23.53
CA ASP A 313 20.53 16.25 23.00
C ASP A 313 19.38 15.29 23.33
N TRP A 314 19.64 13.97 23.25
CA TRP A 314 18.72 12.92 23.68
C TRP A 314 18.23 13.15 25.11
N LEU A 315 19.18 13.25 26.05
CA LEU A 315 18.92 13.40 27.47
C LEU A 315 18.39 14.80 27.84
N ALA A 316 18.79 15.84 27.11
CA ALA A 316 18.47 17.22 27.46
C ALA A 316 17.09 17.65 26.98
N TYR A 317 16.64 17.22 25.79
CA TYR A 317 15.35 17.66 25.27
C TYR A 317 14.68 16.75 24.24
N ILE A 318 15.39 15.93 23.45
CA ILE A 318 14.75 15.20 22.33
C ILE A 318 13.65 14.26 22.84
N VAL A 319 13.95 13.47 23.87
CA VAL A 319 12.97 12.54 24.47
C VAL A 319 11.73 13.30 24.94
N ASP A 320 11.92 14.35 25.73
CA ASP A 320 10.82 15.14 26.29
C ASP A 320 10.00 15.86 25.20
N VAL A 321 10.67 16.50 24.23
CA VAL A 321 10.01 17.24 23.14
C VAL A 321 9.24 16.31 22.22
N LEU A 322 9.77 15.13 21.94
CA LEU A 322 9.08 14.16 21.12
C LEU A 322 8.05 13.36 21.91
N GLY A 323 7.75 13.71 23.17
CA GLY A 323 6.66 13.12 23.95
C GLY A 323 7.05 11.81 24.64
N GLY A 324 8.27 11.73 25.15
CA GLY A 324 8.78 10.55 25.85
C GLY A 324 9.20 9.42 24.90
N CYS A 325 9.74 9.76 23.73
CA CYS A 325 10.13 8.73 22.76
C CYS A 325 11.28 7.86 23.27
N ASP A 326 11.27 6.58 22.89
CA ASP A 326 12.34 5.63 23.20
C ASP A 326 13.03 5.11 21.93
N GLY A 327 14.03 4.25 22.09
CA GLY A 327 14.80 3.70 20.99
C GLY A 327 14.04 2.70 20.10
N ASP A 328 12.79 2.37 20.38
CA ASP A 328 11.94 1.59 19.45
C ASP A 328 10.88 2.42 18.72
N ASP A 329 10.84 3.74 18.93
CA ASP A 329 9.94 4.64 18.24
C ASP A 329 10.41 5.02 16.82
N ALA A 330 9.48 4.96 15.88
CA ALA A 330 9.66 5.48 14.53
C ALA A 330 9.39 6.99 14.48
N VAL A 331 10.18 7.69 13.69
CA VAL A 331 10.02 9.11 13.38
C VAL A 331 9.94 9.34 11.89
N TRP A 332 9.16 10.33 11.50
CA TRP A 332 9.23 10.94 10.19
C TRP A 332 10.39 11.92 10.14
N VAL A 333 11.12 11.92 9.03
CA VAL A 333 12.24 12.82 8.76
C VAL A 333 12.02 13.50 7.41
N LEU A 334 12.00 14.84 7.40
CA LEU A 334 12.00 15.64 6.19
C LEU A 334 13.33 16.41 6.09
N PRO A 335 14.21 16.07 5.15
CA PRO A 335 15.31 16.96 4.77
C PRO A 335 14.78 18.16 3.98
N PHE A 336 15.32 19.35 4.24
CA PHE A 336 14.98 20.56 3.48
C PHE A 336 16.12 21.57 3.46
N SER A 337 16.11 22.44 2.45
CA SER A 337 16.94 23.65 2.42
C SER A 337 16.13 24.81 2.97
N ASP A 338 16.59 25.37 4.08
CA ASP A 338 15.89 26.43 4.80
C ASP A 338 16.13 27.80 4.15
N VAL A 339 15.16 28.27 3.37
CA VAL A 339 15.29 29.57 2.69
C VAL A 339 15.17 30.74 3.67
N SER A 340 14.68 30.52 4.89
CA SER A 340 14.75 31.53 5.95
C SER A 340 16.12 31.60 6.63
N ASP A 341 17.01 30.65 6.36
CA ASP A 341 18.35 30.56 6.95
C ASP A 341 19.40 30.31 5.88
N SER A 342 19.46 31.20 4.89
CA SER A 342 20.48 31.20 3.82
C SER A 342 20.61 29.89 3.03
N GLY A 343 19.57 29.05 3.01
CA GLY A 343 19.58 27.76 2.33
C GLY A 343 20.28 26.63 3.09
N GLN A 344 20.54 26.80 4.40
CA GLN A 344 21.13 25.74 5.22
C GLN A 344 20.31 24.45 5.14
N ARG A 345 21.00 23.31 5.09
CA ARG A 345 20.38 21.99 5.12
C ARG A 345 19.95 21.66 6.54
N LYS A 346 18.70 21.27 6.71
CA LYS A 346 18.10 20.89 7.99
C LYS A 346 17.26 19.63 7.82
N MET A 347 17.03 18.93 8.93
CA MET A 347 16.15 17.78 9.03
C MET A 347 15.08 18.09 10.07
N LEU A 348 13.81 18.10 9.65
CA LEU A 348 12.65 18.14 10.54
C LEU A 348 12.32 16.71 10.95
N VAL A 349 12.21 16.47 12.26
CA VAL A 349 11.93 15.14 12.84
C VAL A 349 10.73 15.22 13.77
N TRP A 350 9.78 14.30 13.63
CA TRP A 350 8.58 14.21 14.50
C TRP A 350 8.00 12.79 14.51
N ARG A 351 7.22 12.45 15.55
CA ARG A 351 6.46 11.18 15.63
C ARG A 351 5.09 11.29 14.97
N SER A 352 4.45 10.17 14.67
CA SER A 352 3.02 10.14 14.31
C SER A 352 2.31 9.04 15.12
N PRO A 353 1.25 9.37 15.89
CA PRO A 353 0.66 10.70 16.06
C PRO A 353 1.55 11.65 16.86
N ASN A 354 1.35 12.96 16.70
CA ASN A 354 2.04 14.00 17.49
C ASN A 354 1.07 15.05 18.07
N GLN A 355 1.45 15.66 19.18
CA GLN A 355 0.87 16.91 19.66
C GLN A 355 1.48 18.10 18.91
N LEU A 356 0.76 19.22 18.86
CA LEU A 356 1.27 20.47 18.30
C LEU A 356 2.58 20.88 19.01
N GLY A 357 3.65 21.01 18.25
CA GLY A 357 4.98 21.41 18.74
C GLY A 357 5.91 20.23 19.09
N GLU A 358 5.45 18.98 19.03
CA GLU A 358 6.32 17.80 19.16
C GLU A 358 7.11 17.58 17.87
N LEU A 359 8.16 18.38 17.71
CA LEU A 359 9.07 18.35 16.58
C LEU A 359 10.46 18.81 17.00
N VAL A 360 11.49 18.30 16.32
CA VAL A 360 12.86 18.81 16.44
C VAL A 360 13.41 19.14 15.06
N VAL A 361 14.31 20.13 15.01
CA VAL A 361 15.03 20.51 13.79
C VAL A 361 16.51 20.37 14.06
N LEU A 362 17.16 19.48 13.32
CA LEU A 362 18.57 19.14 13.46
C LEU A 362 19.32 19.39 12.14
N GLN A 363 20.64 19.43 12.20
CA GLN A 363 21.49 19.52 11.00
C GLN A 363 21.99 18.12 10.59
N PRO A 364 21.96 17.75 9.30
CA PRO A 364 22.57 16.49 8.89
C PRO A 364 24.09 16.52 9.11
N THR A 365 24.65 15.42 9.62
CA THR A 365 26.11 15.22 9.60
C THR A 365 26.62 15.08 8.16
N ALA A 366 27.93 15.18 7.96
CA ALA A 366 28.55 15.01 6.65
C ALA A 366 28.36 13.59 6.06
N ASN A 367 28.20 12.59 6.92
CA ASN A 367 28.01 11.19 6.55
C ASN A 367 26.53 10.76 6.50
N SER A 368 25.62 11.68 6.83
CA SER A 368 24.18 11.41 6.85
C SER A 368 23.69 11.03 5.45
N HIS A 369 22.92 9.94 5.38
CA HIS A 369 22.29 9.51 4.14
C HIS A 369 21.42 10.61 3.54
N VAL A 370 21.53 10.78 2.23
CA VAL A 370 20.74 11.75 1.48
C VAL A 370 19.48 11.05 1.02
N VAL A 371 18.35 11.35 1.67
CA VAL A 371 17.04 10.86 1.22
C VAL A 371 16.75 11.46 -0.16
N GLU A 372 16.61 10.60 -1.17
CA GLU A 372 16.33 11.00 -2.54
C GLU A 372 14.93 10.56 -2.92
N TRP A 373 14.04 11.53 -3.17
CA TRP A 373 12.71 11.24 -3.65
C TRP A 373 12.65 11.37 -5.16
N ASP A 374 12.35 10.27 -5.86
CA ASP A 374 12.25 10.33 -7.33
C ASP A 374 11.07 11.21 -7.76
N VAL A 375 11.35 12.06 -8.75
CA VAL A 375 10.39 12.97 -9.37
C VAL A 375 10.51 12.88 -10.90
N PRO A 376 9.51 13.36 -11.66
CA PRO A 376 9.64 13.47 -13.10
C PRO A 376 10.90 14.27 -13.49
N GLY A 377 11.83 13.61 -14.20
CA GLY A 377 13.06 14.24 -14.70
C GLY A 377 14.25 14.25 -13.74
N GLY A 378 14.18 13.63 -12.56
CA GLY A 378 15.34 13.53 -11.64
C GLY A 378 14.98 13.08 -10.23
N GLN A 379 15.72 13.59 -9.25
CA GLN A 379 15.53 13.31 -7.82
C GLN A 379 15.45 14.62 -7.03
N LEU A 380 14.69 14.60 -5.94
CA LEU A 380 14.52 15.72 -5.01
C LEU A 380 14.96 15.29 -3.60
N SER A 381 16.03 15.89 -3.08
CA SER A 381 16.56 15.55 -1.75
C SER A 381 16.38 16.63 -0.69
N TYR A 382 16.47 17.90 -1.07
CA TYR A 382 16.32 19.04 -0.14
C TYR A 382 15.33 20.06 -0.73
N PRO A 383 14.01 19.82 -0.64
CA PRO A 383 13.01 20.81 -1.02
C PRO A 383 13.26 22.14 -0.29
N LYS A 384 12.98 23.25 -0.96
CA LYS A 384 13.12 24.59 -0.38
C LYS A 384 11.93 24.85 0.55
N MET A 385 12.19 24.96 1.85
CA MET A 385 11.16 25.16 2.87
C MET A 385 11.56 26.31 3.80
N GLN A 386 10.64 26.77 4.66
CA GLN A 386 10.85 27.90 5.58
C GLN A 386 10.64 27.45 7.03
N SER A 387 11.71 27.21 7.78
CA SER A 387 11.59 26.74 9.17
C SER A 387 10.83 27.70 10.07
N ARG A 388 10.85 29.01 9.80
CA ARG A 388 10.04 30.03 10.51
C ARG A 388 8.52 29.82 10.44
N LEU A 389 8.04 28.94 9.57
CA LEU A 389 6.63 28.57 9.44
C LEU A 389 6.25 27.36 10.29
N LEU A 390 7.22 26.70 10.93
CA LEU A 390 6.96 25.64 11.90
C LEU A 390 6.25 26.22 13.13
N PRO A 391 5.38 25.44 13.80
CA PRO A 391 4.86 25.83 15.09
C PRO A 391 6.00 25.90 16.13
N ASP A 392 5.78 26.68 17.18
CA ASP A 392 6.65 26.70 18.34
C ASP A 392 6.81 25.29 18.91
N ARG A 393 8.03 24.94 19.31
CA ARG A 393 8.35 23.65 19.92
C ARG A 393 7.62 23.50 21.24
N ILE A 394 7.17 22.30 21.58
CA ILE A 394 6.27 22.07 22.73
C ILE A 394 6.85 22.57 24.06
N ASP A 395 8.15 22.46 24.27
CA ASP A 395 8.88 22.92 25.47
C ASP A 395 9.08 24.45 25.51
N SER A 396 8.89 25.14 24.39
CA SER A 396 8.89 26.61 24.33
C SER A 396 7.51 27.22 24.63
N VAL A 397 6.47 26.38 24.74
CA VAL A 397 5.09 26.79 25.05
C VAL A 397 4.68 26.26 26.42
N THR A 398 4.18 27.14 27.28
CA THR A 398 3.72 26.72 28.62
C THR A 398 2.24 26.30 28.58
N TYR A 399 1.99 24.99 28.71
CA TYR A 399 0.66 24.44 28.92
C TYR A 399 0.43 24.08 30.39
N GLN A 400 -0.80 24.31 30.88
CA GLN A 400 -1.25 23.82 32.18
C GLN A 400 -1.93 22.47 31.99
N TYR A 401 -1.27 21.40 32.43
CA TYR A 401 -1.81 20.05 32.39
C TYR A 401 -2.54 19.70 33.68
N GLY A 402 -3.72 19.07 33.54
CA GLY A 402 -4.35 18.35 34.63
C GLY A 402 -3.53 17.13 35.06
N ARG A 403 -3.89 16.53 36.20
CA ARG A 403 -3.30 15.28 36.67
C ARG A 403 -4.32 14.16 36.52
N LEU A 404 -3.90 13.08 35.86
CA LEU A 404 -4.63 11.83 35.86
C LEU A 404 -4.34 11.06 37.14
N SER A 405 -5.31 10.30 37.62
CA SER A 405 -5.19 9.50 38.83
C SER A 405 -5.46 8.03 38.53
N GLU A 406 -4.94 7.16 39.39
CA GLU A 406 -5.39 5.78 39.45
C GLU A 406 -6.90 5.74 39.73
N ALA A 407 -7.56 4.75 39.14
CA ALA A 407 -8.96 4.52 39.39
C ALA A 407 -9.21 3.93 40.78
N SER A 408 -10.28 4.37 41.44
CA SER A 408 -10.72 3.82 42.74
C SER A 408 -11.46 2.47 42.58
N ASP A 409 -11.04 1.62 41.65
CA ASP A 409 -11.75 0.39 41.33
C ASP A 409 -11.55 -0.61 42.49
N SER A 410 -12.64 -0.97 43.18
CA SER A 410 -12.66 -1.73 44.44
C SER A 410 -12.36 -3.23 44.30
N PHE A 411 -11.56 -3.63 43.31
CA PHE A 411 -11.23 -5.03 43.07
C PHE A 411 -9.98 -5.42 43.86
N GLU A 412 -10.02 -6.58 44.53
CA GLU A 412 -8.88 -7.11 45.27
C GLU A 412 -7.65 -7.19 44.36
N SER A 413 -6.55 -6.55 44.78
CA SER A 413 -5.26 -6.59 44.09
C SER A 413 -4.62 -7.96 44.24
N ASN A 414 -5.15 -8.95 43.51
CA ASN A 414 -4.52 -10.26 43.41
C ASN A 414 -3.25 -10.13 42.56
N ALA A 415 -2.10 -10.42 43.16
CA ALA A 415 -0.82 -10.46 42.44
C ALA A 415 -0.74 -11.61 41.43
N SER A 416 -1.53 -12.67 41.64
CA SER A 416 -1.58 -13.85 40.77
C SER A 416 -2.65 -13.72 39.68
N TYR A 417 -2.29 -14.09 38.46
CA TYR A 417 -3.22 -14.09 37.33
C TYR A 417 -4.37 -15.10 37.49
N SER A 418 -5.58 -14.66 37.13
CA SER A 418 -6.71 -15.52 36.80
C SER A 418 -7.62 -14.79 35.82
N ILE A 419 -8.47 -15.52 35.10
CA ILE A 419 -9.47 -14.92 34.19
C ILE A 419 -10.36 -13.92 34.95
N ALA A 420 -10.74 -14.25 36.18
CA ALA A 420 -11.55 -13.37 37.03
C ALA A 420 -10.81 -12.10 37.44
N ALA A 421 -9.50 -12.19 37.73
CA ALA A 421 -8.67 -11.05 38.12
C ALA A 421 -8.53 -10.00 36.99
N MET A 422 -8.73 -10.38 35.72
CA MET A 422 -8.73 -9.44 34.59
C MET A 422 -9.98 -8.56 34.50
N SER A 423 -11.03 -8.83 35.28
CA SER A 423 -12.32 -8.11 35.18
C SER A 423 -12.18 -6.60 35.40
N SER A 424 -11.34 -6.16 36.34
CA SER A 424 -11.09 -4.73 36.60
C SER A 424 -10.42 -4.05 35.41
N THR A 425 -9.42 -4.71 34.82
CA THR A 425 -8.69 -4.23 33.63
C THR A 425 -9.63 -4.10 32.44
N ILE A 426 -10.52 -5.09 32.23
CA ILE A 426 -11.51 -5.07 31.15
C ILE A 426 -12.52 -3.94 31.35
N HIS A 427 -13.02 -3.75 32.58
CA HIS A 427 -13.94 -2.66 32.88
C HIS A 427 -13.30 -1.28 32.64
N ARG A 428 -12.03 -1.13 33.05
CA ARG A 428 -11.26 0.08 32.82
C ARG A 428 -11.03 0.32 31.33
N ALA A 429 -10.70 -0.71 30.56
CA ALA A 429 -10.52 -0.63 29.11
C ALA A 429 -11.81 -0.17 28.40
N ALA A 430 -12.95 -0.76 28.79
CA ALA A 430 -14.25 -0.33 28.28
C ALA A 430 -14.57 1.13 28.63
N THR A 431 -14.14 1.61 29.80
CA THR A 431 -14.35 3.01 30.24
C THR A 431 -13.46 4.00 29.47
N ASN A 432 -12.20 3.62 29.24
CA ASN A 432 -11.19 4.40 28.52
C ASN A 432 -11.34 4.32 27.00
N GLN A 433 -12.18 3.40 26.49
CA GLN A 433 -12.36 3.13 25.07
C GLN A 433 -12.59 4.42 24.25
N GLY A 434 -11.77 4.59 23.22
CA GLY A 434 -11.87 5.71 22.28
C GLY A 434 -11.46 7.09 22.83
N VAL A 435 -11.00 7.19 24.09
CA VAL A 435 -10.62 8.49 24.68
C VAL A 435 -9.36 9.07 24.04
N LEU A 436 -8.33 8.25 23.79
CA LEU A 436 -7.11 8.67 23.08
C LEU A 436 -7.42 9.22 21.69
N GLY A 437 -8.17 8.46 20.88
CA GLY A 437 -8.60 8.92 19.55
C GLY A 437 -9.44 10.21 19.61
N GLY A 438 -10.32 10.33 20.60
CA GLY A 438 -11.08 11.55 20.86
C GLY A 438 -10.18 12.73 21.23
N PHE A 439 -9.13 12.52 22.04
CA PHE A 439 -8.19 13.56 22.43
C PHE A 439 -7.37 14.07 21.25
N CYS A 440 -6.80 13.16 20.44
CA CYS A 440 -6.08 13.53 19.22
C CYS A 440 -6.97 14.32 18.25
N ASN A 441 -8.23 13.89 18.06
CA ASN A 441 -9.20 14.62 17.23
C ASN A 441 -9.44 16.04 17.77
N VAL A 442 -9.66 16.20 19.07
CA VAL A 442 -9.92 17.53 19.68
C VAL A 442 -8.70 18.43 19.61
N ALA A 443 -7.49 17.91 19.84
CA ALA A 443 -6.24 18.67 19.72
C ALA A 443 -6.03 19.17 18.28
N MET A 444 -6.24 18.28 17.30
CA MET A 444 -6.19 18.60 15.87
C MET A 444 -7.23 19.67 15.49
N LEU A 445 -8.48 19.54 15.94
CA LEU A 445 -9.54 20.54 15.73
C LEU A 445 -9.20 21.88 16.37
N CYS A 446 -8.58 21.89 17.56
CA CYS A 446 -8.09 23.12 18.18
C CYS A 446 -7.10 23.84 17.27
N LYS A 447 -6.10 23.12 16.74
CA LYS A 447 -5.11 23.68 15.83
C LYS A 447 -5.75 24.17 14.53
N ALA A 448 -6.65 23.41 13.91
CA ALA A 448 -7.32 23.81 12.67
C ALA A 448 -8.16 25.09 12.84
N ILE A 449 -9.01 25.15 13.88
CA ILE A 449 -9.97 26.25 14.07
C ILE A 449 -9.31 27.48 14.72
N TYR A 450 -8.40 27.27 15.67
CA TYR A 450 -7.82 28.34 16.50
C TYR A 450 -6.37 28.68 16.18
N GLY A 451 -5.68 27.85 15.39
CA GLY A 451 -4.25 27.99 15.11
C GLY A 451 -3.33 27.50 16.24
N ARG A 452 -3.90 27.07 17.39
CA ARG A 452 -3.17 26.70 18.60
C ARG A 452 -3.98 25.75 19.49
N LEU A 453 -3.30 25.07 20.40
CA LEU A 453 -3.94 24.37 21.52
C LEU A 453 -4.37 25.36 22.61
N PRO A 454 -5.38 25.02 23.44
CA PRO A 454 -5.73 25.82 24.61
C PRO A 454 -4.62 25.76 25.66
N GLY A 455 -4.45 26.85 26.43
CA GLY A 455 -3.43 26.92 27.49
C GLY A 455 -3.65 25.96 28.65
N THR A 456 -4.82 25.33 28.75
CA THR A 456 -5.14 24.31 29.76
C THR A 456 -5.62 23.04 29.08
N LEU A 457 -4.90 21.95 29.31
CA LEU A 457 -5.15 20.61 28.76
C LEU A 457 -5.43 19.63 29.92
N PRO A 458 -6.25 18.59 29.71
CA PRO A 458 -6.62 17.65 30.77
C PRO A 458 -5.43 16.77 31.21
N ALA A 459 -4.48 16.51 30.30
CA ALA A 459 -3.27 15.73 30.47
C ALA A 459 -2.35 15.96 29.25
N THR A 460 -1.10 15.49 29.29
CA THR A 460 -0.23 15.42 28.10
C THR A 460 -0.72 14.34 27.13
N LEU A 461 -0.33 14.37 25.85
CA LEU A 461 -0.65 13.29 24.92
C LEU A 461 -0.09 11.93 25.42
N GLU A 462 1.14 11.94 25.92
CA GLU A 462 1.81 10.75 26.46
C GLU A 462 1.05 10.16 27.66
N ASP A 463 0.61 10.99 28.62
CA ASP A 463 -0.21 10.52 29.75
C ASP A 463 -1.53 9.86 29.29
N VAL A 464 -2.13 10.37 28.21
CA VAL A 464 -3.35 9.80 27.63
C VAL A 464 -3.06 8.48 26.93
N ILE A 465 -1.95 8.38 26.19
CA ILE A 465 -1.47 7.12 25.59
C ILE A 465 -1.24 6.09 26.68
N ASP A 466 -0.41 6.42 27.67
CA ASP A 466 -0.08 5.54 28.79
C ASP A 466 -1.33 5.09 29.55
N GLY A 467 -2.26 6.00 29.85
CA GLY A 467 -3.54 5.68 30.49
C GLY A 467 -4.43 4.76 29.65
N SER A 468 -4.35 4.84 28.31
CA SER A 468 -5.11 3.99 27.39
C SER A 468 -4.49 2.59 27.23
N VAL A 469 -3.16 2.46 27.16
CA VAL A 469 -2.52 1.20 26.71
C VAL A 469 -1.52 0.58 27.69
N LYS A 470 -1.08 1.28 28.74
CA LYS A 470 0.01 0.82 29.63
C LYS A 470 -0.39 0.76 31.09
N THR A 471 -0.97 1.83 31.63
CA THR A 471 -1.21 1.99 33.08
C THR A 471 -2.68 1.81 33.44
N GLY A 472 -3.60 2.09 32.52
CA GLY A 472 -5.03 2.03 32.81
C GLY A 472 -5.52 3.17 33.71
N LEU A 473 -4.83 4.31 33.72
CA LEU A 473 -5.26 5.52 34.45
C LEU A 473 -6.71 5.91 34.12
N ASP A 474 -7.39 6.59 35.03
CA ASP A 474 -8.75 7.07 34.78
C ASP A 474 -8.77 8.20 33.75
N LEU A 475 -9.20 7.89 32.51
CA LEU A 475 -9.31 8.87 31.44
C LEU A 475 -10.66 9.63 31.44
N SER A 476 -11.51 9.44 32.45
CA SER A 476 -12.78 10.16 32.59
C SER A 476 -12.63 11.70 32.56
N PRO A 477 -11.59 12.33 33.16
CA PRO A 477 -11.34 13.77 33.00
C PRO A 477 -11.09 14.18 31.55
N VAL A 478 -10.32 13.40 30.80
CA VAL A 478 -10.00 13.64 29.37
C VAL A 478 -11.27 13.50 28.53
N LYS A 479 -12.07 12.47 28.78
CA LYS A 479 -13.36 12.24 28.10
C LYS A 479 -14.33 13.41 28.30
N ARG A 480 -14.46 13.92 29.52
CA ARG A 480 -15.29 15.11 29.83
C ARG A 480 -14.74 16.36 29.15
N TRP A 481 -13.43 16.54 29.15
CA TRP A 481 -12.79 17.67 28.47
C TRP A 481 -13.03 17.62 26.96
N ASN A 482 -12.91 16.45 26.31
CA ASN A 482 -13.19 16.28 24.89
C ASN A 482 -14.63 16.71 24.55
N GLN A 483 -15.62 16.21 25.30
CA GLN A 483 -17.04 16.57 25.10
C GLN A 483 -17.28 18.08 25.27
N MET A 484 -16.70 18.67 26.32
CA MET A 484 -16.78 20.11 26.58
C MET A 484 -16.15 20.92 25.44
N ALA A 485 -14.94 20.56 25.00
CA ALA A 485 -14.19 21.27 23.97
C ALA A 485 -14.94 21.24 22.63
N LEU A 486 -15.41 20.06 22.19
CA LEU A 486 -16.18 19.90 20.96
C LEU A 486 -17.47 20.74 20.98
N THR A 487 -18.23 20.67 22.09
CA THR A 487 -19.46 21.46 22.25
C THR A 487 -19.18 22.96 22.17
N ARG A 488 -18.07 23.43 22.76
CA ARG A 488 -17.65 24.83 22.70
C ARG A 488 -17.23 25.25 21.30
N MET A 489 -16.48 24.41 20.58
CA MET A 489 -16.10 24.67 19.18
C MET A 489 -17.32 24.88 18.29
N VAL A 490 -18.29 23.96 18.35
CA VAL A 490 -19.53 24.07 17.57
C VAL A 490 -20.28 25.36 17.90
N LYS A 491 -20.45 25.68 19.19
CA LYS A 491 -21.10 26.94 19.62
C LYS A 491 -20.34 28.20 19.21
N HIS A 492 -19.02 28.15 19.15
CA HIS A 492 -18.22 29.28 18.65
C HIS A 492 -18.41 29.46 17.15
N GLY A 493 -18.40 28.37 16.36
CA GLY A 493 -18.66 28.41 14.92
C GLY A 493 -20.06 28.92 14.57
N GLN A 494 -21.06 28.59 15.38
CA GLN A 494 -22.42 29.14 15.26
C GLN A 494 -22.49 30.67 15.45
N LYS A 495 -21.58 31.23 16.26
CA LYS A 495 -21.56 32.67 16.59
C LYS A 495 -20.56 33.46 15.74
N ASN A 496 -19.58 32.81 15.16
CA ASN A 496 -18.50 33.43 14.41
C ASN A 496 -18.10 32.52 13.24
N ALA A 497 -18.38 32.97 12.02
CA ALA A 497 -18.06 32.25 10.78
C ALA A 497 -16.55 31.93 10.65
N ASN A 498 -15.66 32.78 11.17
CA ASN A 498 -14.21 32.53 11.16
C ASN A 498 -13.77 31.41 12.14
N ARG A 499 -14.70 30.86 12.93
CA ARG A 499 -14.50 29.73 13.84
C ARG A 499 -15.43 28.56 13.50
N ALA A 500 -16.10 28.62 12.35
CA ALA A 500 -16.91 27.53 11.85
C ALA A 500 -16.04 26.30 11.54
N MET A 501 -16.68 25.13 11.53
CA MET A 501 -15.99 23.85 11.38
C MET A 501 -15.56 23.66 9.92
N PRO A 502 -14.31 23.28 9.61
CA PRO A 502 -13.94 22.87 8.27
C PRO A 502 -14.77 21.66 7.83
N GLU A 503 -15.25 21.66 6.60
CA GLU A 503 -16.13 20.59 6.08
C GLU A 503 -15.41 19.23 6.13
N SER A 504 -14.14 19.21 5.72
CA SER A 504 -13.24 18.04 5.75
C SER A 504 -13.03 17.43 7.15
N LEU A 505 -13.41 18.15 8.22
CA LEU A 505 -13.25 17.70 9.61
C LEU A 505 -14.59 17.42 10.31
N LEU A 506 -15.74 17.55 9.64
CA LEU A 506 -17.05 17.28 10.25
C LEU A 506 -17.18 15.86 10.80
N GLU A 507 -16.66 14.87 10.09
CA GLU A 507 -16.68 13.45 10.52
C GLU A 507 -15.84 13.18 11.77
N ARG A 508 -15.04 14.16 12.23
CA ARG A 508 -14.30 14.09 13.51
C ARG A 508 -15.17 14.47 14.70
N LEU A 509 -16.35 15.02 14.46
CA LEU A 509 -17.35 15.26 15.47
C LEU A 509 -18.18 14.00 15.72
N PRO A 510 -18.61 13.76 16.97
CA PRO A 510 -19.70 12.83 17.23
C PRO A 510 -20.95 13.20 16.41
N GLU A 511 -21.69 12.19 15.95
CA GLU A 511 -22.88 12.36 15.09
C GLU A 511 -23.87 13.41 15.62
N TRP A 512 -24.13 13.42 16.92
CA TRP A 512 -25.03 14.37 17.58
C TRP A 512 -24.55 15.84 17.54
N LEU A 513 -23.25 16.09 17.38
CA LEU A 513 -22.69 17.44 17.19
C LEU A 513 -22.55 17.82 15.73
N CYS A 514 -22.29 16.84 14.85
CA CYS A 514 -22.11 17.08 13.42
C CYS A 514 -23.29 17.85 12.82
N ALA A 515 -24.52 17.42 13.12
CA ALA A 515 -25.75 18.08 12.65
C ALA A 515 -25.96 19.52 13.17
N GLN A 516 -25.21 19.95 14.19
CA GLN A 516 -25.31 21.29 14.78
C GLN A 516 -24.18 22.23 14.33
N ALA A 517 -23.15 21.71 13.67
CA ALA A 517 -21.98 22.49 13.28
C ALA A 517 -22.27 23.34 12.04
N ASN A 518 -21.98 24.64 12.11
CA ASN A 518 -21.86 25.45 10.91
C ASN A 518 -20.54 25.10 10.22
N THR A 519 -20.57 24.99 8.89
CA THR A 519 -19.37 24.80 8.08
C THR A 519 -18.69 26.13 7.78
N ALA A 520 -17.37 26.11 7.68
CA ALA A 520 -16.60 27.26 7.25
C ALA A 520 -16.87 27.54 5.75
N GLU A 521 -17.11 28.80 5.39
CA GLU A 521 -17.25 29.20 3.98
C GLU A 521 -15.94 29.06 3.21
N SER A 522 -14.80 29.25 3.91
CA SER A 522 -13.47 29.02 3.35
C SER A 522 -12.52 28.54 4.44
N HIS A 523 -11.80 27.46 4.16
CA HIS A 523 -10.74 26.93 5.01
C HIS A 523 -9.69 26.25 4.13
N TRP A 524 -8.41 26.47 4.43
CA TRP A 524 -7.29 25.97 3.60
C TRP A 524 -7.30 24.44 3.44
N LEU A 525 -7.74 23.71 4.47
CA LEU A 525 -7.82 22.24 4.44
C LEU A 525 -8.94 21.74 3.53
N ASP A 526 -10.06 22.48 3.45
CA ASP A 526 -11.17 22.12 2.56
C ASP A 526 -10.75 22.38 1.10
N THR A 527 -10.06 23.50 0.85
CA THR A 527 -9.44 23.78 -0.45
C THR A 527 -8.44 22.71 -0.87
N LEU A 528 -7.54 22.30 0.04
CA LEU A 528 -6.59 21.21 -0.22
C LEU A 528 -7.31 19.89 -0.53
N THR A 529 -8.31 19.53 0.29
CA THR A 529 -9.07 18.28 0.12
C THR A 529 -9.78 18.26 -1.23
N ALA A 530 -10.46 19.34 -1.61
CA ALA A 530 -11.10 19.47 -2.91
C ALA A 530 -10.09 19.39 -4.07
N ALA A 531 -8.93 20.05 -3.94
CA ALA A 531 -7.88 20.00 -4.97
C ALA A 531 -7.29 18.59 -5.13
N ILE A 532 -7.11 17.84 -4.03
CA ILE A 532 -6.65 16.46 -4.06
C ILE A 532 -7.70 15.54 -4.72
N GLU A 533 -9.00 15.72 -4.44
CA GLU A 533 -10.05 14.95 -5.13
C GLU A 533 -10.12 15.26 -6.63
N MET A 534 -9.95 16.53 -7.02
CA MET A 534 -9.83 16.89 -8.44
C MET A 534 -8.59 16.27 -9.08
N HIS A 535 -7.45 16.26 -8.39
CA HIS A 535 -6.22 15.60 -8.86
C HIS A 535 -6.41 14.10 -9.05
N LYS A 536 -7.08 13.41 -8.11
CA LYS A 536 -7.42 11.99 -8.23
C LYS A 536 -8.28 11.70 -9.47
N ALA A 537 -9.29 12.54 -9.72
CA ALA A 537 -10.14 12.41 -10.89
C ALA A 537 -9.35 12.60 -12.19
N GLN A 538 -8.45 13.60 -12.23
CA GLN A 538 -7.57 13.82 -13.37
C GLN A 538 -6.59 12.65 -13.58
N TYR A 539 -5.93 12.19 -12.52
CA TYR A 539 -5.06 11.02 -12.57
C TYR A 539 -5.81 9.79 -13.12
N TRP A 540 -7.05 9.54 -12.68
CA TRP A 540 -7.83 8.43 -13.21
C TRP A 540 -8.20 8.62 -14.68
N ALA A 541 -8.51 9.85 -15.12
CA ALA A 541 -8.72 10.13 -16.54
C ALA A 541 -7.46 9.85 -17.37
N ASP A 542 -6.27 10.20 -16.85
CA ASP A 542 -4.99 9.91 -17.49
C ASP A 542 -4.68 8.41 -17.52
N VAL A 543 -5.07 7.66 -16.49
CA VAL A 543 -5.00 6.19 -16.44
C VAL A 543 -5.90 5.57 -17.51
N GLU A 544 -7.14 6.03 -17.67
CA GLU A 544 -8.05 5.55 -18.73
C GLU A 544 -7.46 5.87 -20.11
N ALA A 545 -6.93 7.08 -20.31
CA ALA A 545 -6.25 7.44 -21.55
C ALA A 545 -5.05 6.54 -21.84
N LEU A 546 -4.23 6.23 -20.83
CA LEU A 546 -3.10 5.31 -20.95
C LEU A 546 -3.55 3.87 -21.24
N ALA A 547 -4.61 3.39 -20.58
CA ALA A 547 -5.17 2.06 -20.78
C ALA A 547 -5.75 1.87 -22.20
N THR A 548 -6.26 2.94 -22.83
CA THR A 548 -6.67 2.92 -24.25
C THR A 548 -5.50 2.65 -25.20
N GLU A 549 -4.27 2.97 -24.80
CA GLU A 549 -3.06 2.69 -25.58
C GLU A 549 -2.54 1.26 -25.40
N ALA A 550 -3.06 0.52 -24.42
CA ALA A 550 -2.58 -0.82 -24.12
C ALA A 550 -2.94 -1.81 -25.25
N CYS A 551 -1.97 -2.64 -25.63
CA CYS A 551 -2.15 -3.67 -26.64
C CYS A 551 -1.13 -4.80 -26.41
N PRO A 552 -1.56 -6.06 -26.39
CA PRO A 552 -0.66 -7.18 -26.10
C PRO A 552 0.34 -7.38 -27.25
N PRO A 553 1.43 -8.15 -27.03
CA PRO A 553 2.39 -8.50 -28.07
C PRO A 553 1.77 -9.29 -29.22
N ILE A 554 2.44 -9.29 -30.38
CA ILE A 554 1.90 -9.89 -31.62
C ILE A 554 1.67 -11.39 -31.46
N GLU A 555 2.49 -12.03 -30.63
CA GLU A 555 2.46 -13.43 -30.27
C GLU A 555 1.09 -13.84 -29.70
N VAL A 556 0.42 -12.97 -28.92
CA VAL A 556 -0.94 -13.24 -28.43
C VAL A 556 -1.92 -13.38 -29.61
N PHE A 557 -1.79 -12.54 -30.62
CA PHE A 557 -2.65 -12.58 -31.80
C PHE A 557 -2.32 -13.74 -32.74
N GLU A 558 -1.05 -14.11 -32.85
CA GLU A 558 -0.59 -15.26 -33.65
C GLU A 558 -1.09 -16.58 -33.04
N HIS A 559 -0.79 -16.82 -31.76
CA HIS A 559 -1.25 -18.01 -31.05
C HIS A 559 -2.77 -18.06 -30.88
N GLY A 560 -3.42 -16.90 -30.77
CA GLY A 560 -4.88 -16.78 -30.62
C GLY A 560 -5.67 -16.91 -31.92
N ARG A 561 -5.04 -16.83 -33.09
CA ARG A 561 -5.70 -16.72 -34.42
C ARG A 561 -6.76 -17.79 -34.63
N ASP A 562 -6.40 -19.06 -34.42
CA ASP A 562 -7.30 -20.20 -34.65
C ASP A 562 -8.40 -20.31 -33.58
N TRP A 563 -8.22 -19.62 -32.45
CA TRP A 563 -9.11 -19.69 -31.28
C TRP A 563 -9.98 -18.45 -31.09
N LEU A 564 -9.89 -17.44 -31.98
CA LEU A 564 -10.68 -16.21 -31.93
C LEU A 564 -12.19 -16.47 -31.77
N HIS A 565 -12.69 -17.46 -32.51
CA HIS A 565 -14.10 -17.83 -32.50
C HIS A 565 -14.55 -18.38 -31.13
N MET A 566 -13.69 -19.15 -30.45
CA MET A 566 -13.93 -19.63 -29.09
C MET A 566 -13.81 -18.51 -28.06
N GLY A 567 -12.81 -17.64 -28.21
CA GLY A 567 -12.66 -16.43 -27.38
C GLY A 567 -13.87 -15.51 -27.43
N LYS A 568 -14.48 -15.36 -28.62
CA LYS A 568 -15.74 -14.63 -28.82
C LYS A 568 -16.91 -15.25 -28.05
N GLU A 569 -17.04 -16.57 -28.04
CA GLU A 569 -18.09 -17.25 -27.28
C GLU A 569 -17.89 -17.13 -25.77
N LEU A 570 -16.64 -17.22 -25.28
CA LEU A 570 -16.32 -16.95 -23.87
C LEU A 570 -16.73 -15.52 -23.48
N ARG A 571 -16.37 -14.51 -24.30
CA ARG A 571 -16.82 -13.11 -24.08
C ARG A 571 -18.34 -12.98 -24.06
N ARG A 572 -19.05 -13.71 -24.92
CA ARG A 572 -20.52 -13.70 -24.95
C ARG A 572 -21.12 -14.29 -23.67
N ALA A 573 -20.55 -15.38 -23.16
CA ALA A 573 -20.98 -15.98 -21.89
C ALA A 573 -20.88 -14.97 -20.74
N TYR A 574 -19.72 -14.33 -20.59
CA TYR A 574 -19.49 -13.28 -19.61
C TYR A 574 -20.42 -12.07 -19.78
N SER A 575 -20.46 -11.50 -20.99
CA SER A 575 -21.20 -10.26 -21.27
C SER A 575 -22.72 -10.43 -21.14
N ARG A 576 -23.24 -11.66 -21.24
CA ARG A 576 -24.65 -11.95 -21.02
C ARG A 576 -25.02 -11.76 -19.54
N VAL A 577 -24.19 -12.26 -18.63
CA VAL A 577 -24.41 -12.16 -17.19
C VAL A 577 -24.26 -10.71 -16.72
N ILE A 578 -23.21 -10.02 -17.16
CA ILE A 578 -22.99 -8.62 -16.78
C ILE A 578 -24.14 -7.73 -17.24
N ARG A 579 -24.66 -7.90 -18.47
CA ARG A 579 -25.83 -7.14 -18.94
C ARG A 579 -27.10 -7.43 -18.14
N GLN A 580 -27.31 -8.68 -17.73
CA GLN A 580 -28.45 -9.03 -16.88
C GLN A 580 -28.34 -8.38 -15.50
N ALA A 581 -27.14 -8.29 -14.93
CA ALA A 581 -26.90 -7.63 -13.65
C ALA A 581 -27.07 -6.09 -13.74
N ILE A 582 -26.59 -5.45 -14.81
CA ILE A 582 -26.73 -4.00 -15.02
C ILE A 582 -28.19 -3.61 -15.21
N ASN A 583 -28.93 -4.31 -16.09
CA ASN A 583 -30.34 -4.00 -16.37
C ASN A 583 -31.27 -4.23 -15.16
N ALA A 584 -30.83 -4.96 -14.13
CA ALA A 584 -31.57 -5.14 -12.89
C ALA A 584 -31.36 -3.99 -11.88
N ASN A 585 -30.37 -3.11 -12.12
CA ASN A 585 -29.89 -2.12 -11.16
C ASN A 585 -30.16 -0.65 -11.58
N ASP A 586 -30.87 -0.39 -12.68
CA ASP A 586 -31.16 0.97 -13.21
C ASP A 586 -31.98 1.90 -12.28
N GLU A 587 -32.32 1.49 -11.05
CA GLU A 587 -33.00 2.34 -10.05
C GLU A 587 -32.08 2.92 -8.95
N VAL A 588 -30.77 2.63 -8.92
CA VAL A 588 -29.87 3.17 -7.87
C VAL A 588 -28.53 3.62 -8.45
N ALA A 589 -28.11 4.85 -8.11
CA ALA A 589 -26.86 5.46 -8.53
C ALA A 589 -25.66 4.54 -8.22
N ILE A 590 -24.82 4.34 -9.25
CA ILE A 590 -23.68 3.42 -9.22
C ILE A 590 -22.56 4.04 -8.38
N ASP A 591 -22.52 3.64 -7.10
CA ASP A 591 -21.26 3.56 -6.36
C ASP A 591 -20.65 2.17 -6.62
N ASP A 592 -19.33 2.13 -6.79
CA ASP A 592 -18.50 0.98 -7.21
C ASP A 592 -18.49 -0.16 -6.15
N THR A 593 -19.28 0.00 -5.08
CA THR A 593 -19.39 -0.85 -3.88
C THR A 593 -20.76 -1.50 -3.70
N SER A 594 -21.71 -1.33 -4.63
CA SER A 594 -23.04 -1.93 -4.47
C SER A 594 -22.95 -3.47 -4.41
N ALA A 595 -23.55 -4.08 -3.39
CA ALA A 595 -23.57 -5.53 -3.21
C ALA A 595 -24.14 -6.26 -4.44
N ALA A 596 -25.04 -5.61 -5.19
CA ALA A 596 -25.64 -6.13 -6.41
C ALA A 596 -24.64 -6.23 -7.58
N LEU A 597 -23.73 -5.26 -7.75
CA LEU A 597 -22.63 -5.33 -8.72
C LEU A 597 -21.64 -6.44 -8.36
N SER A 598 -21.32 -6.61 -7.08
CA SER A 598 -20.48 -7.71 -6.60
C SER A 598 -21.09 -9.09 -6.92
N ILE A 599 -22.40 -9.26 -6.74
CA ILE A 599 -23.12 -10.50 -7.09
C ILE A 599 -23.05 -10.74 -8.61
N GLY A 600 -23.21 -9.69 -9.42
CA GLY A 600 -23.08 -9.77 -10.88
C GLY A 600 -21.70 -10.24 -11.34
N PHE A 601 -20.63 -9.74 -10.71
CA PHE A 601 -19.25 -10.16 -11.02
C PHE A 601 -18.97 -11.61 -10.64
N ASP A 602 -19.45 -12.07 -9.47
CA ASP A 602 -19.29 -13.47 -9.05
C ASP A 602 -20.07 -14.43 -9.95
N ALA A 603 -21.27 -14.06 -10.39
CA ALA A 603 -22.04 -14.83 -11.37
C ALA A 603 -21.35 -14.87 -12.74
N ALA A 604 -20.79 -13.74 -13.20
CA ALA A 604 -20.06 -13.67 -14.46
C ALA A 604 -18.77 -14.49 -14.44
N ARG A 605 -18.08 -14.54 -13.29
CA ARG A 605 -16.95 -15.45 -13.04
C ARG A 605 -17.38 -16.91 -13.15
N ALA A 606 -18.41 -17.31 -12.43
CA ALA A 606 -18.92 -18.69 -12.48
C ALA A 606 -19.33 -19.12 -13.90
N ALA A 607 -19.95 -18.22 -14.68
CA ALA A 607 -20.30 -18.49 -16.07
C ALA A 607 -19.07 -18.68 -16.98
N SER A 608 -18.01 -17.89 -16.75
CA SER A 608 -16.76 -17.97 -17.51
C SER A 608 -15.97 -19.23 -17.16
N GLU A 609 -15.88 -19.57 -15.87
CA GLU A 609 -15.30 -20.84 -15.39
C GLU A 609 -16.07 -22.05 -15.92
N ALA A 610 -17.41 -22.01 -15.93
CA ALA A 610 -18.25 -23.08 -16.47
C ALA A 610 -18.05 -23.27 -17.99
N TYR A 611 -17.85 -22.17 -18.74
CA TYR A 611 -17.52 -22.25 -20.16
C TYR A 611 -16.14 -22.90 -20.38
N LEU A 612 -15.12 -22.45 -19.67
CA LEU A 612 -13.77 -23.03 -19.75
C LEU A 612 -13.74 -24.50 -19.31
N GLY A 613 -14.56 -24.87 -18.33
CA GLY A 613 -14.70 -26.24 -17.84
C GLY A 613 -15.18 -27.25 -18.90
N GLN A 614 -15.80 -26.79 -19.99
CA GLN A 614 -16.21 -27.64 -21.13
C GLN A 614 -15.02 -28.11 -21.98
N TRP A 615 -13.84 -27.49 -21.80
CA TRP A 615 -12.64 -27.80 -22.55
C TRP A 615 -11.65 -28.63 -21.71
N PRO A 616 -10.88 -29.54 -22.35
CA PRO A 616 -9.73 -30.19 -21.73
C PRO A 616 -8.75 -29.16 -21.15
N ALA A 617 -8.09 -29.50 -20.05
CA ALA A 617 -7.19 -28.57 -19.33
C ALA A 617 -6.10 -28.01 -20.25
N ASP A 618 -5.54 -28.85 -21.13
CA ASP A 618 -4.54 -28.52 -22.15
C ASP A 618 -5.10 -27.73 -23.35
N LYS A 619 -6.38 -27.35 -23.35
CA LYS A 619 -6.97 -26.49 -24.39
C LYS A 619 -7.51 -25.19 -23.84
N ARG A 620 -7.70 -25.08 -22.52
CA ARG A 620 -8.22 -23.87 -21.86
C ARG A 620 -7.31 -22.66 -22.09
N TYR A 621 -5.99 -22.84 -22.08
CA TYR A 621 -5.04 -21.76 -22.36
C TYR A 621 -5.23 -21.19 -23.77
N ASN A 622 -5.46 -22.02 -24.78
CA ASN A 622 -5.71 -21.55 -26.14
C ASN A 622 -7.01 -20.75 -26.25
N VAL A 623 -8.06 -21.14 -25.51
CA VAL A 623 -9.32 -20.39 -25.44
C VAL A 623 -9.08 -19.00 -24.83
N LEU A 624 -8.25 -18.90 -23.77
CA LEU A 624 -7.92 -17.63 -23.13
C LEU A 624 -7.07 -16.71 -24.02
N ILE A 625 -6.04 -17.24 -24.68
CA ILE A 625 -5.24 -16.49 -25.66
C ILE A 625 -6.13 -16.04 -26.83
N GLY A 626 -7.03 -16.91 -27.32
CA GLY A 626 -8.02 -16.56 -28.32
C GLY A 626 -9.00 -15.47 -27.86
N ALA A 627 -9.38 -15.45 -26.58
CA ALA A 627 -10.21 -14.40 -25.99
C ALA A 627 -9.46 -13.07 -25.91
N ALA A 628 -8.20 -13.07 -25.46
CA ALA A 628 -7.34 -11.89 -25.44
C ALA A 628 -7.16 -11.31 -26.85
N ALA A 629 -6.76 -12.14 -27.81
CA ALA A 629 -6.63 -11.73 -29.21
C ALA A 629 -7.95 -11.18 -29.78
N TYR A 630 -9.08 -11.82 -29.49
CA TYR A 630 -10.38 -11.35 -29.94
C TYR A 630 -10.75 -9.99 -29.36
N LEU A 631 -10.55 -9.80 -28.04
CA LEU A 631 -10.86 -8.54 -27.35
C LEU A 631 -10.04 -7.39 -27.93
N TYR A 632 -8.73 -7.57 -28.05
CA TYR A 632 -7.82 -6.51 -28.51
C TYR A 632 -7.89 -6.30 -30.02
N ALA A 633 -8.23 -7.31 -30.83
CA ALA A 633 -8.45 -7.13 -32.27
C ALA A 633 -9.67 -6.25 -32.58
N GLN A 634 -10.63 -6.13 -31.66
CA GLN A 634 -11.74 -5.16 -31.80
C GLN A 634 -11.29 -3.72 -31.56
N GLY A 635 -10.19 -3.51 -30.82
CA GLY A 635 -9.70 -2.21 -30.38
C GLY A 635 -10.61 -1.50 -29.36
N PRO A 636 -10.20 -0.29 -28.94
CA PRO A 636 -11.04 0.65 -28.17
C PRO A 636 -12.37 0.95 -28.87
N GLN A 637 -13.44 1.21 -28.11
CA GLN A 637 -14.76 1.57 -28.64
C GLN A 637 -15.27 2.83 -27.94
N ASP A 638 -15.79 3.80 -28.69
CA ASP A 638 -16.32 5.06 -28.15
C ASP A 638 -15.31 5.83 -27.27
N GLY A 639 -14.00 5.68 -27.53
CA GLY A 639 -12.92 6.28 -26.74
C GLY A 639 -12.58 5.56 -25.43
N GLU A 640 -13.29 4.47 -25.10
CA GLU A 640 -13.02 3.67 -23.90
C GLU A 640 -11.93 2.61 -24.15
N PRO A 641 -11.13 2.27 -23.11
CA PRO A 641 -10.18 1.17 -23.18
C PRO A 641 -10.82 -0.18 -23.52
N VAL A 642 -10.00 -1.11 -24.01
CA VAL A 642 -10.42 -2.49 -24.21
C VAL A 642 -10.88 -3.08 -22.87
N ARG A 643 -12.15 -3.51 -22.80
CA ARG A 643 -12.73 -4.13 -21.61
C ARG A 643 -12.28 -5.59 -21.49
N ASP A 644 -11.11 -5.80 -20.89
CA ASP A 644 -10.44 -7.10 -20.75
C ASP A 644 -10.62 -7.77 -19.38
N ALA A 645 -11.49 -7.24 -18.52
CA ALA A 645 -11.76 -7.80 -17.18
C ALA A 645 -12.14 -9.30 -17.19
N LEU A 646 -12.65 -9.81 -18.32
CA LEU A 646 -12.91 -11.23 -18.58
C LEU A 646 -11.70 -12.14 -18.33
N ILE A 647 -10.50 -11.73 -18.77
CA ILE A 647 -9.30 -12.57 -18.70
C ILE A 647 -8.53 -12.38 -17.40
N TRP A 648 -8.97 -11.44 -16.54
CA TRP A 648 -8.34 -11.11 -15.27
C TRP A 648 -9.27 -11.36 -14.06
N GLN A 649 -10.20 -12.31 -14.18
CA GLN A 649 -11.10 -12.64 -13.08
C GLN A 649 -10.37 -13.46 -11.99
N LEU A 650 -10.36 -12.92 -10.77
CA LEU A 650 -9.91 -13.64 -9.57
C LEU A 650 -10.86 -14.81 -9.23
N GLY A 651 -10.38 -15.84 -8.55
CA GLY A 651 -11.22 -16.96 -8.13
C GLY A 651 -12.16 -16.62 -6.97
N GLY A 652 -12.88 -17.65 -6.49
CA GLY A 652 -13.79 -17.53 -5.35
C GLY A 652 -13.07 -17.15 -4.04
N LYS A 653 -13.77 -16.47 -3.12
CA LYS A 653 -13.24 -16.17 -1.78
C LYS A 653 -13.04 -17.47 -0.98
N ARG A 654 -11.96 -17.58 -0.21
CA ARG A 654 -11.74 -18.70 0.72
C ARG A 654 -12.60 -18.50 1.97
N GLU A 655 -13.18 -19.58 2.52
CA GLU A 655 -14.12 -19.51 3.66
C GLU A 655 -13.43 -19.51 5.04
N SER A 656 -12.14 -19.86 5.14
CA SER A 656 -11.36 -19.84 6.38
C SER A 656 -10.86 -18.43 6.75
N GLU A 657 -10.55 -18.17 8.03
CA GLU A 657 -10.12 -16.88 8.64
C GLU A 657 -8.91 -16.17 7.98
N GLY A 658 -8.36 -16.68 6.89
CA GLY A 658 -7.37 -15.99 6.06
C GLY A 658 -8.03 -15.19 4.95
N ASN A 659 -7.71 -13.90 4.86
CA ASN A 659 -8.00 -13.09 3.67
C ASN A 659 -7.35 -13.74 2.45
N GLY A 660 -8.13 -14.14 1.45
CA GLY A 660 -7.58 -14.73 0.21
C GLY A 660 -8.64 -15.23 -0.76
N ARG A 661 -8.24 -15.43 -2.02
CA ARG A 661 -9.07 -16.03 -3.08
C ARG A 661 -8.40 -17.30 -3.61
N PHE A 662 -9.18 -18.23 -4.12
CA PHE A 662 -8.64 -19.34 -4.90
C PHE A 662 -8.06 -18.83 -6.23
N PRO A 663 -7.11 -19.55 -6.85
CA PRO A 663 -6.69 -19.28 -8.22
C PRO A 663 -7.90 -19.24 -9.17
N GLY A 664 -7.94 -18.22 -10.02
CA GLY A 664 -9.03 -17.98 -10.97
C GLY A 664 -8.57 -17.97 -12.41
N ILE A 665 -9.34 -17.31 -13.27
CA ILE A 665 -9.01 -17.10 -14.69
C ILE A 665 -7.74 -16.25 -14.83
N ALA A 666 -7.50 -15.31 -13.92
CA ALA A 666 -6.27 -14.52 -13.92
C ALA A 666 -5.01 -15.41 -13.86
N GLN A 667 -4.94 -16.37 -12.94
CA GLN A 667 -3.81 -17.32 -12.87
C GLN A 667 -3.73 -18.24 -14.10
N MET A 668 -4.88 -18.68 -14.64
CA MET A 668 -4.89 -19.44 -15.89
C MET A 668 -4.39 -18.62 -17.10
N MET A 669 -4.64 -17.31 -17.10
CA MET A 669 -4.15 -16.39 -18.12
C MET A 669 -2.63 -16.19 -18.01
N LEU A 670 -2.09 -16.06 -16.79
CA LEU A 670 -0.64 -15.99 -16.56
C LEU A 670 0.06 -17.24 -17.11
N GLU A 671 -0.47 -18.42 -16.78
CA GLU A 671 0.03 -19.69 -17.30
C GLU A 671 -0.08 -19.77 -18.83
N ALA A 672 -1.19 -19.30 -19.41
CA ALA A 672 -1.35 -19.26 -20.85
C ALA A 672 -0.30 -18.36 -21.53
N LEU A 673 0.06 -17.23 -20.91
CA LEU A 673 1.11 -16.33 -21.39
C LEU A 673 2.51 -16.96 -21.27
N ARG A 674 2.78 -17.75 -20.23
CA ARG A 674 4.03 -18.53 -20.12
C ARG A 674 4.16 -19.57 -21.22
N GLN A 675 3.07 -20.27 -21.54
CA GLN A 675 3.09 -21.30 -22.59
C GLN A 675 3.35 -20.76 -24.00
N VAL A 676 3.01 -19.50 -24.26
CA VAL A 676 3.35 -18.80 -25.51
C VAL A 676 4.68 -18.05 -25.43
N GLY A 677 5.45 -18.23 -24.34
CA GLY A 677 6.79 -17.67 -24.16
C GLY A 677 6.83 -16.17 -23.86
N LEU A 678 5.70 -15.55 -23.47
CA LEU A 678 5.64 -14.12 -23.16
C LEU A 678 5.97 -13.80 -21.70
N LEU A 679 5.75 -14.75 -20.80
CA LEU A 679 6.10 -14.63 -19.38
C LEU A 679 7.11 -15.72 -19.00
N GLY A 680 7.99 -15.38 -18.06
CA GLY A 680 8.87 -16.34 -17.39
C GLY A 680 8.26 -16.90 -16.11
N GLU A 681 8.96 -17.84 -15.50
CA GLU A 681 8.76 -18.16 -14.09
C GLU A 681 9.39 -17.05 -13.24
N PRO A 682 8.67 -16.45 -12.29
CA PRO A 682 9.24 -15.43 -11.42
C PRO A 682 10.34 -16.03 -10.55
N VAL A 683 11.52 -15.41 -10.55
CA VAL A 683 12.61 -15.75 -9.63
C VAL A 683 12.61 -14.71 -8.50
N TRP A 684 12.42 -15.18 -7.28
CA TRP A 684 12.38 -14.31 -6.12
C TRP A 684 13.79 -14.15 -5.55
N THR A 685 14.21 -12.92 -5.27
CA THR A 685 15.51 -12.65 -4.63
C THR A 685 15.35 -11.76 -3.40
N THR A 686 16.48 -11.37 -2.82
CA THR A 686 16.58 -10.66 -1.54
C THR A 686 16.27 -9.16 -1.64
N ALA A 687 16.29 -8.58 -2.85
CA ALA A 687 15.87 -7.19 -3.10
C ALA A 687 14.39 -7.08 -3.53
N GLY A 688 13.63 -8.18 -3.46
CA GLY A 688 12.29 -8.33 -4.03
C GLY A 688 12.24 -9.35 -5.18
N ALA A 689 11.12 -9.44 -5.89
CA ALA A 689 11.07 -10.15 -7.16
C ALA A 689 12.14 -9.56 -8.09
N VAL A 690 13.21 -10.32 -8.37
CA VAL A 690 14.18 -9.91 -9.38
C VAL A 690 13.89 -10.66 -10.64
N LEU A 691 13.71 -9.87 -11.68
CA LEU A 691 13.38 -10.33 -13.01
C LEU A 691 14.60 -11.05 -13.61
N HIS A 692 14.70 -12.36 -13.41
CA HIS A 692 15.63 -13.17 -14.20
C HIS A 692 15.02 -13.46 -15.57
N TYR A 693 15.33 -12.57 -16.51
CA TYR A 693 15.06 -12.78 -17.91
C TYR A 693 16.14 -13.70 -18.50
N HIS A 694 15.76 -14.88 -18.98
CA HIS A 694 16.61 -15.60 -19.94
C HIS A 694 16.70 -14.83 -21.26
N ASP A 695 15.63 -14.12 -21.63
CA ASP A 695 15.53 -13.20 -22.76
C ASP A 695 14.83 -11.92 -22.35
N LYS A 696 15.41 -10.75 -22.70
CA LYS A 696 14.85 -9.43 -22.40
C LYS A 696 13.37 -9.38 -22.85
N PRO A 697 12.41 -8.93 -22.01
CA PRO A 697 11.01 -8.88 -22.38
C PRO A 697 10.83 -8.17 -23.70
N CYS A 698 9.90 -8.67 -24.51
CA CYS A 698 9.47 -7.97 -25.71
C CYS A 698 8.86 -6.61 -25.27
N ALA A 699 9.68 -5.57 -25.25
CA ALA A 699 9.27 -4.20 -24.94
C ALA A 699 8.37 -3.60 -26.04
N LYS A 700 8.14 -4.35 -27.12
CA LYS A 700 7.36 -3.89 -28.27
C LYS A 700 5.89 -4.23 -28.04
N CYS A 701 5.11 -3.18 -27.80
CA CYS A 701 3.68 -3.22 -28.10
C CYS A 701 3.50 -3.69 -29.56
N ALA A 702 2.55 -4.58 -29.82
CA ALA A 702 2.31 -5.13 -31.17
C ALA A 702 1.95 -4.05 -32.21
N GLY A 703 1.56 -2.87 -31.73
CA GLY A 703 1.10 -1.75 -32.52
C GLY A 703 -0.31 -1.32 -32.09
N VAL A 704 -1.03 -0.66 -32.99
CA VAL A 704 -2.37 -0.14 -32.76
C VAL A 704 -3.41 -1.07 -33.39
N PRO A 705 -4.40 -1.58 -32.63
CA PRO A 705 -5.51 -2.31 -33.22
C PRO A 705 -6.45 -1.38 -33.99
N VAL A 706 -6.61 -1.63 -35.28
CA VAL A 706 -7.50 -0.87 -36.17
C VAL A 706 -8.48 -1.79 -36.88
N ARG A 707 -9.69 -1.28 -37.11
CA ARG A 707 -10.58 -1.85 -38.11
C ARG A 707 -10.55 -1.01 -39.37
N LEU A 708 -10.27 -1.65 -40.49
CA LEU A 708 -10.28 -1.03 -41.81
C LEU A 708 -11.53 -1.50 -42.56
N ASN A 709 -12.43 -0.56 -42.84
CA ASN A 709 -13.70 -0.78 -43.49
C ASN A 709 -13.60 -0.50 -45.00
N GLY A 710 -14.39 -1.21 -45.79
CA GLY A 710 -14.46 -1.07 -47.24
C GLY A 710 -13.32 -1.75 -48.02
N VAL A 711 -12.50 -2.56 -47.35
CA VAL A 711 -11.32 -3.22 -47.95
C VAL A 711 -11.71 -4.09 -49.14
N TRP A 712 -12.73 -4.96 -49.02
CA TRP A 712 -13.20 -5.79 -50.14
C TRP A 712 -13.67 -4.97 -51.35
N MET A 713 -14.37 -3.86 -51.12
CA MET A 713 -14.91 -3.01 -52.19
C MET A 713 -13.79 -2.24 -52.89
N ASN A 714 -12.82 -1.74 -52.11
CA ASN A 714 -11.66 -1.05 -52.63
C ASN A 714 -10.76 -1.99 -53.43
N LEU A 715 -10.53 -3.22 -52.95
CA LEU A 715 -9.81 -4.25 -53.72
C LEU A 715 -10.54 -4.61 -55.01
N LEU A 716 -11.87 -4.77 -54.96
CA LEU A 716 -12.69 -5.03 -56.15
C LEU A 716 -12.59 -3.89 -57.17
N ASN A 717 -12.65 -2.63 -56.71
CA ASN A 717 -12.52 -1.46 -57.58
C ASN A 717 -11.10 -1.30 -58.15
N ALA A 718 -10.07 -1.71 -57.42
CA ALA A 718 -8.68 -1.63 -57.85
C ALA A 718 -8.30 -2.75 -58.84
N THR A 719 -8.91 -3.93 -58.73
CA THR A 719 -8.58 -5.12 -59.55
C THR A 719 -9.61 -5.45 -60.62
N GLY A 720 -10.83 -4.91 -60.51
CA GLY A 720 -11.96 -5.18 -61.40
C GLY A 720 -12.02 -4.23 -62.60
N ARG A 721 -12.79 -4.62 -63.62
CA ARG A 721 -13.04 -3.80 -64.82
C ARG A 721 -14.14 -2.75 -64.62
N ARG A 722 -14.97 -2.92 -63.59
CA ARG A 722 -16.12 -2.06 -63.27
C ARG A 722 -15.92 -1.43 -61.90
N GLN A 723 -16.04 -0.11 -61.83
CA GLN A 723 -16.00 0.61 -60.56
C GLN A 723 -17.41 0.78 -59.99
N TYR A 724 -17.52 0.56 -58.68
CA TYR A 724 -18.76 0.74 -57.93
C TYR A 724 -18.60 1.92 -56.97
N ALA A 725 -19.63 2.77 -56.89
CA ALA A 725 -19.63 3.95 -56.01
C ALA A 725 -20.09 3.61 -54.58
N ARG A 726 -21.01 2.66 -54.42
CA ARG A 726 -21.49 2.19 -53.10
C ARG A 726 -21.45 0.68 -53.00
N MET A 727 -21.27 0.17 -51.78
CA MET A 727 -21.29 -1.29 -51.50
C MET A 727 -22.59 -1.97 -51.93
N SER A 728 -23.72 -1.25 -51.84
CA SER A 728 -25.04 -1.73 -52.26
C SER A 728 -25.17 -1.91 -53.78
N ASP A 729 -24.29 -1.29 -54.56
CA ASP A 729 -24.33 -1.34 -56.03
C ASP A 729 -23.63 -2.60 -56.57
N VAL A 730 -22.93 -3.36 -55.71
CA VAL A 730 -22.22 -4.59 -56.08
C VAL A 730 -23.18 -5.78 -56.06
N PRO A 731 -23.29 -6.56 -57.16
CA PRO A 731 -24.10 -7.78 -57.18
C PRO A 731 -23.73 -8.75 -56.05
N PRO A 732 -24.68 -9.46 -55.41
CA PRO A 732 -24.40 -10.31 -54.25
C PRO A 732 -23.29 -11.34 -54.48
N VAL A 733 -23.28 -12.00 -55.64
CA VAL A 733 -22.25 -13.01 -55.99
C VAL A 733 -20.86 -12.38 -56.08
N GLU A 734 -20.73 -11.22 -56.74
CA GLU A 734 -19.46 -10.50 -56.85
C GLU A 734 -18.98 -10.01 -55.49
N ARG A 735 -19.90 -9.51 -54.66
CA ARG A 735 -19.61 -9.09 -53.29
C ARG A 735 -19.08 -10.26 -52.47
N ASP A 736 -19.76 -11.40 -52.48
CA ASP A 736 -19.39 -12.54 -51.65
C ASP A 736 -18.05 -13.14 -52.12
N GLN A 737 -17.78 -13.15 -53.43
CA GLN A 737 -16.47 -13.49 -53.99
C GLN A 737 -15.37 -12.50 -53.56
N ALA A 738 -15.64 -11.19 -53.62
CA ALA A 738 -14.68 -10.18 -53.19
C ALA A 738 -14.37 -10.30 -51.69
N LYS A 739 -15.37 -10.57 -50.85
CA LYS A 739 -15.19 -10.82 -49.42
C LYS A 739 -14.37 -12.09 -49.16
N ALA A 740 -14.61 -13.18 -49.90
CA ALA A 740 -13.83 -14.40 -49.80
C ALA A 740 -12.35 -14.18 -50.17
N ARG A 741 -12.08 -13.41 -51.23
CA ARG A 741 -10.70 -13.06 -51.63
C ARG A 741 -9.94 -12.30 -50.55
N ILE A 742 -10.62 -11.46 -49.75
CA ILE A 742 -9.98 -10.82 -48.61
C ILE A 742 -9.48 -11.86 -47.61
N VAL A 743 -10.25 -12.90 -47.31
CA VAL A 743 -9.85 -13.97 -46.38
C VAL A 743 -8.53 -14.61 -46.82
N ASP A 744 -8.38 -14.90 -48.11
CA ASP A 744 -7.15 -15.46 -48.68
C ASP A 744 -5.99 -14.45 -48.58
N PHE A 745 -6.24 -13.19 -48.94
CA PHE A 745 -5.22 -12.14 -49.00
C PHE A 745 -4.68 -11.73 -47.62
N VAL A 746 -5.49 -11.87 -46.56
CA VAL A 746 -5.04 -11.54 -45.20
C VAL A 746 -3.83 -12.37 -44.79
N GLN A 747 -3.78 -13.65 -45.18
CA GLN A 747 -2.71 -14.56 -44.77
C GLN A 747 -1.43 -14.35 -45.59
N ASP A 748 -1.56 -14.13 -46.90
CA ASP A 748 -0.43 -14.23 -47.82
C ASP A 748 0.07 -12.87 -48.36
N GLU A 749 -0.81 -11.88 -48.50
CA GLU A 749 -0.53 -10.64 -49.25
C GLU A 749 -0.54 -9.38 -48.37
N PHE A 750 -1.44 -9.33 -47.37
CA PHE A 750 -1.59 -8.15 -46.52
C PHE A 750 -0.62 -8.15 -45.35
N LEU A 751 -0.20 -9.31 -44.84
CA LEU A 751 0.75 -9.36 -43.74
C LEU A 751 2.09 -8.75 -44.16
N GLY A 752 2.60 -7.79 -43.38
CA GLY A 752 3.80 -7.03 -43.72
C GLY A 752 3.59 -5.91 -44.74
N MET A 753 2.38 -5.75 -45.30
CA MET A 753 2.08 -4.65 -46.23
C MET A 753 2.22 -3.30 -45.54
N MET A 754 2.83 -2.36 -46.27
CA MET A 754 2.94 -0.96 -45.88
C MET A 754 1.65 -0.20 -46.20
N LEU A 755 1.15 0.57 -45.23
CA LEU A 755 0.01 1.45 -45.36
C LEU A 755 0.40 2.88 -44.97
N PHE A 756 -0.15 3.85 -45.70
CA PHE A 756 -0.01 5.28 -45.42
C PHE A 756 -1.33 5.83 -44.92
N THR A 757 -1.32 6.56 -43.82
CA THR A 757 -2.52 7.18 -43.26
C THR A 757 -2.65 8.63 -43.70
N GLU A 758 -3.84 9.03 -44.12
CA GLU A 758 -4.16 10.41 -44.48
C GLU A 758 -5.53 10.82 -43.91
N VAL A 759 -5.69 12.11 -43.62
CA VAL A 759 -6.98 12.71 -43.27
C VAL A 759 -7.56 13.32 -44.55
N THR A 760 -8.75 12.85 -44.95
CA THR A 760 -9.47 13.38 -46.11
C THR A 760 -10.16 14.71 -45.80
N ASP A 761 -10.58 15.45 -46.82
CA ASP A 761 -11.31 16.73 -46.70
C ASP A 761 -12.60 16.64 -45.85
N ASN A 762 -13.15 15.43 -45.68
CA ASN A 762 -14.33 15.16 -44.84
C ASN A 762 -13.96 14.77 -43.41
N ASN A 763 -12.73 15.06 -42.95
CA ASN A 763 -12.18 14.66 -41.65
C ASN A 763 -12.28 13.15 -41.37
N ARG A 764 -12.13 12.32 -42.41
CA ARG A 764 -12.06 10.85 -42.27
C ARG A 764 -10.64 10.38 -42.45
N VAL A 765 -10.19 9.50 -41.57
CA VAL A 765 -8.89 8.85 -41.70
C VAL A 765 -9.01 7.65 -42.62
N VAL A 766 -8.15 7.60 -43.64
CA VAL A 766 -8.05 6.48 -44.57
C VAL A 766 -6.64 5.94 -44.63
N THR A 767 -6.52 4.70 -45.08
CA THR A 767 -5.24 4.04 -45.34
C THR A 767 -5.09 3.85 -46.84
N ARG A 768 -3.88 4.10 -47.37
CA ARG A 768 -3.50 3.87 -48.76
C ARG A 768 -2.36 2.87 -48.86
N THR A 769 -2.31 2.12 -49.96
CA THR A 769 -1.16 1.29 -50.30
C THR A 769 0.00 2.14 -50.82
N PRO A 770 1.22 1.59 -50.97
CA PRO A 770 2.37 2.34 -51.50
C PRO A 770 2.17 2.85 -52.94
N HIS A 771 1.20 2.29 -53.66
CA HIS A 771 0.83 2.71 -55.01
C HIS A 771 -0.26 3.81 -55.02
N GLY A 772 -0.64 4.35 -53.86
CA GLY A 772 -1.65 5.41 -53.73
C GLY A 772 -3.10 4.92 -53.80
N ASN A 773 -3.34 3.62 -53.95
CA ASN A 773 -4.69 3.06 -53.94
C ASN A 773 -5.30 3.15 -52.55
N LEU A 774 -6.57 3.55 -52.45
CA LEU A 774 -7.31 3.51 -51.20
C LEU A 774 -7.42 2.04 -50.74
N PHE A 775 -6.87 1.74 -49.57
CA PHE A 775 -6.93 0.40 -48.99
C PHE A 775 -8.22 0.25 -48.15
N GLY A 776 -8.45 1.16 -47.21
CA GLY A 776 -9.64 1.12 -46.36
C GLY A 776 -9.83 2.39 -45.53
N TYR A 777 -11.05 2.56 -45.02
CA TYR A 777 -11.39 3.62 -44.08
C TYR A 777 -11.17 3.13 -42.64
N VAL A 778 -10.43 3.90 -41.84
CA VAL A 778 -10.25 3.57 -40.43
C VAL A 778 -11.59 3.71 -39.71
N GLN A 779 -11.97 2.75 -38.86
CA GLN A 779 -13.19 2.85 -38.06
C GLN A 779 -13.14 4.13 -37.20
N ARG A 780 -14.31 4.76 -37.01
CA ARG A 780 -14.44 5.83 -36.00
C ARG A 780 -13.92 5.33 -34.65
N ASP A 781 -13.30 6.22 -33.89
CA ASP A 781 -12.64 5.97 -32.59
C ASP A 781 -11.25 5.33 -32.67
N HIS A 782 -10.87 4.72 -33.80
CA HIS A 782 -9.49 4.23 -34.02
C HIS A 782 -8.63 5.26 -34.76
N GLU A 783 -9.24 6.35 -35.23
CA GLU A 783 -8.64 7.38 -36.09
C GLU A 783 -7.46 8.08 -35.42
N LEU A 784 -7.59 8.48 -34.15
CA LEU A 784 -6.53 9.15 -33.40
C LEU A 784 -5.27 8.30 -33.26
N ALA A 785 -5.44 6.99 -33.06
CA ALA A 785 -4.32 6.08 -32.94
C ALA A 785 -3.67 5.79 -34.30
N ALA A 786 -4.46 5.72 -35.37
CA ALA A 786 -3.97 5.53 -36.74
C ALA A 786 -3.20 6.73 -37.31
N ILE A 787 -3.45 7.96 -36.87
CA ILE A 787 -2.73 9.15 -37.36
C ILE A 787 -1.45 9.48 -36.57
N ARG A 788 -1.10 8.70 -35.54
CA ARG A 788 0.13 8.94 -34.74
C ARG A 788 1.41 8.80 -35.56
N HIS A 789 1.35 8.03 -36.63
CA HIS A 789 2.44 7.83 -37.57
C HIS A 789 1.89 7.94 -39.00
N ASP A 790 2.71 8.40 -39.93
CA ASP A 790 2.32 8.51 -41.34
C ASP A 790 2.37 7.15 -42.06
N GLN A 791 3.18 6.23 -41.54
CA GLN A 791 3.49 4.94 -42.15
C GLN A 791 3.31 3.80 -41.17
N TRP A 792 2.62 2.77 -41.62
CA TRP A 792 2.28 1.60 -40.84
C TRP A 792 2.59 0.34 -41.61
N ARG A 793 2.93 -0.72 -40.88
CA ARG A 793 3.02 -2.07 -41.38
C ARG A 793 1.91 -2.91 -40.75
N ILE A 794 1.18 -3.67 -41.55
CA ILE A 794 0.22 -4.64 -41.03
C ILE A 794 1.00 -5.77 -40.35
N ALA A 795 1.05 -5.76 -39.02
CA ALA A 795 1.79 -6.75 -38.23
C ALA A 795 0.97 -8.02 -38.00
N TRP A 796 -0.35 -7.89 -37.94
CA TRP A 796 -1.30 -9.00 -37.89
C TRP A 796 -2.63 -8.55 -38.47
N ALA A 797 -3.39 -9.48 -39.04
CA ALA A 797 -4.76 -9.20 -39.45
C ALA A 797 -5.65 -10.46 -39.50
N THR A 798 -6.96 -10.22 -39.45
CA THR A 798 -8.01 -11.21 -39.72
C THR A 798 -9.17 -10.57 -40.49
N ALA A 799 -9.83 -11.34 -41.33
CA ALA A 799 -10.95 -10.86 -42.14
C ALA A 799 -12.28 -10.98 -41.37
N VAL A 800 -13.06 -9.89 -41.36
CA VAL A 800 -14.43 -9.88 -40.80
C VAL A 800 -15.38 -9.22 -41.79
N ASP A 801 -16.25 -10.04 -42.40
CA ASP A 801 -17.21 -9.60 -43.41
C ASP A 801 -16.57 -8.86 -44.61
N GLY A 802 -15.39 -9.33 -45.04
CA GLY A 802 -14.56 -8.68 -46.08
C GLY A 802 -13.92 -7.35 -45.69
N ASN A 803 -13.98 -6.99 -44.42
CA ASN A 803 -13.19 -5.90 -43.83
C ASN A 803 -12.02 -6.49 -43.05
N LEU A 804 -11.09 -5.63 -42.62
CA LEU A 804 -9.90 -6.06 -41.90
C LEU A 804 -9.98 -5.64 -40.44
N LEU A 805 -9.77 -6.58 -39.52
CA LEU A 805 -9.28 -6.26 -38.18
C LEU A 805 -7.77 -6.47 -38.23
N ALA A 806 -7.00 -5.43 -37.92
CA ALA A 806 -5.56 -5.44 -38.05
C ALA A 806 -4.88 -4.86 -36.81
N VAL A 807 -3.65 -5.29 -36.58
CA VAL A 807 -2.73 -4.61 -35.69
C VAL A 807 -1.68 -3.94 -36.57
N LEU A 808 -1.60 -2.61 -36.49
CA LEU A 808 -0.65 -1.81 -37.25
C LEU A 808 0.57 -1.47 -36.40
N ALA A 809 1.75 -1.93 -36.82
CA ALA A 809 3.02 -1.52 -36.22
C ALA A 809 3.56 -0.29 -36.96
N PRO A 810 4.11 0.72 -36.26
CA PRO A 810 4.78 1.84 -36.92
C PRO A 810 5.91 1.34 -37.81
N ALA A 811 6.00 1.87 -39.03
CA ALA A 811 7.16 1.65 -39.88
C ALA A 811 8.26 2.64 -39.48
N ILE A 812 9.27 2.16 -38.76
CA ILE A 812 10.44 2.95 -38.32
C ILE A 812 11.33 3.25 -39.51
#